data_AF-A0A495L9P7-F1
#
_entry.id   AF-A0A495L9P7-F1
#
_cell.length_a   1.000
_cell.length_b   1.000
_cell.length_c   1.000
_cell.angle_alpha   90.00
_cell.angle_beta   90.00
_cell.angle_gamma   90.00
#
_symmetry.space_group_name_H-M   'P 1'
#
loop_
_entity.id
_entity.type
_entity.pdbx_description
1 polymer ?
#
loop_
_entity_poly.entity_id
_entity_poly.type
_entity_poly.pdbx_seq_one_letter_code
_entity_poly.pdbx_strand_id
1 'polypeptide(L)'
;MEFENRGHGPDLDRRGQALRIHLLRGCAALMMLVVLFVVLNSTVSRDVDARSQSERPPGAVPKAFSTYIDRAGISSDGSAAEADLDGAGHSLSGHALADAGWAPGGDVVLLGTPFRLPAYGRDRPDHALADGQPVLLEDTRVRSVGFLVTGSRFGGGGEDVLGTGTVVYADGTEQEYTLSVPHWTEGPAGDAALTLPYANSSRAMDPGPTGPVHLYARSVPVDPVREIDHVVLPEVAERSARMHVFSVGGRSAGQDWTGTWARATSGYMEVGPWEDQTLRLAVRSTTGGHRVRIRLDNTFADRPVRVGAASLALRGEGATTRGSALPLAFGGSDETVIPAGGQVFSDPVELLLPPHTDVLVSLHLPDRVTAAPVHFASVDTNFTSAPGTGDHTRDSGGEPFTGRVDQWPFLAGVEVLDGPGAVVTLGDSITDGTRSTPDAHARWPDVLSTRLAEQPGLPQLGVLNMGVAGNHVVTDGYPGAGVSTYANGVAMTHRAQRDVFTREGVGTLIVFAGINDLRWGTDPRDVIVGLESLAEAAAEHDVRVFVATLGPCGGEARCTAEVDQARQLVNSYLRGQADDPTNAFTGVWDFDAVLRDPQDPARLRPDYDSGDHLHPGDLGLRALAESVDLHQLVGG
;
A
#
# COMPACT_ATOMS: atom_id res chain seq x y z
N MET A 1 29.51 75.41 -14.74
CA MET A 1 30.80 74.91 -15.26
C MET A 1 30.45 73.77 -16.18
N GLU A 2 30.74 73.95 -17.47
CA GLU A 2 30.53 73.01 -18.57
C GLU A 2 31.22 71.66 -18.32
N PHE A 3 30.64 70.56 -18.80
CA PHE A 3 31.22 69.75 -19.89
C PHE A 3 30.25 68.63 -20.34
N GLU A 4 30.44 68.25 -21.60
CA GLU A 4 29.54 67.59 -22.55
C GLU A 4 29.34 66.06 -22.39
N ASN A 5 28.09 65.65 -22.61
CA ASN A 5 27.59 64.73 -23.65
C ASN A 5 28.54 63.70 -24.33
N ARG A 6 28.23 62.39 -24.22
CA ARG A 6 28.22 61.40 -25.32
C ARG A 6 27.29 60.22 -24.99
N GLY A 7 26.37 59.90 -25.91
CA GLY A 7 25.42 58.79 -25.78
C GLY A 7 25.92 57.43 -26.28
N HIS A 8 25.11 56.40 -26.05
CA HIS A 8 25.02 55.19 -26.89
C HIS A 8 23.60 54.59 -26.82
N GLY A 9 23.06 54.29 -28.00
CA GLY A 9 21.76 53.69 -28.24
C GLY A 9 21.76 52.15 -28.17
N PRO A 10 20.76 51.49 -28.81
CA PRO A 10 20.11 50.29 -28.29
C PRO A 10 20.75 48.99 -28.76
N ASP A 11 21.16 48.11 -27.84
CA ASP A 11 21.71 46.78 -28.17
C ASP A 11 21.19 45.62 -27.29
N LEU A 12 20.18 45.88 -26.44
CA LEU A 12 19.63 44.85 -25.55
C LEU A 12 18.38 44.13 -26.10
N ASP A 13 17.69 44.70 -27.09
CA ASP A 13 16.42 44.14 -27.59
C ASP A 13 16.59 43.12 -28.74
N ARG A 14 17.74 43.15 -29.44
CA ARG A 14 18.04 42.16 -30.51
C ARG A 14 18.55 40.82 -29.98
N ARG A 15 19.21 40.79 -28.82
CA ARG A 15 19.71 39.54 -28.22
C ARG A 15 18.60 38.71 -27.58
N GLY A 16 17.55 39.34 -27.05
CA GLY A 16 16.39 38.66 -26.47
C GLY A 16 15.49 37.97 -27.51
N GLN A 17 15.32 38.59 -28.70
CA GLN A 17 14.53 37.98 -29.78
C GLN A 17 15.27 36.85 -30.51
N ALA A 18 16.59 36.94 -30.67
CA ALA A 18 17.38 35.88 -31.30
C ALA A 18 17.42 34.59 -30.44
N LEU A 19 17.44 34.71 -29.12
CA LEU A 19 17.44 33.56 -28.20
C LEU A 19 16.09 32.81 -28.22
N ARG A 20 14.96 33.54 -28.27
CA ARG A 20 13.63 32.93 -28.37
C ARG A 20 13.39 32.19 -29.69
N ILE A 21 13.93 32.69 -30.80
CA ILE A 21 13.80 32.03 -32.12
C ILE A 21 14.67 30.76 -32.20
N HIS A 22 15.82 30.71 -31.52
CA HIS A 22 16.64 29.49 -31.45
C HIS A 22 16.05 28.42 -30.54
N LEU A 23 15.42 28.78 -29.42
CA LEU A 23 14.70 27.84 -28.54
C LEU A 23 13.43 27.26 -29.20
N LEU A 24 12.66 28.08 -29.92
CA LEU A 24 11.49 27.61 -30.67
C LEU A 24 11.86 26.70 -31.86
N ARG A 25 12.99 26.97 -32.53
CA ARG A 25 13.52 26.07 -33.58
C ARG A 25 14.11 24.77 -33.02
N GLY A 26 14.68 24.80 -31.82
CA GLY A 26 15.16 23.61 -31.11
C GLY A 26 14.01 22.68 -30.69
N CYS A 27 12.91 23.24 -30.16
CA CYS A 27 11.73 22.46 -29.76
C CYS A 27 10.96 21.90 -30.97
N ALA A 28 10.85 22.67 -32.06
CA ALA A 28 10.23 22.19 -33.30
C ALA A 28 11.06 21.09 -34.00
N ALA A 29 12.40 21.17 -33.93
CA ALA A 29 13.28 20.12 -34.45
C ALA A 29 13.22 18.84 -33.59
N LEU A 30 13.07 18.96 -32.28
CA LEU A 30 12.91 17.82 -31.36
C LEU A 30 11.54 17.14 -31.54
N MET A 31 10.46 17.91 -31.70
CA MET A 31 9.14 17.35 -32.05
C MET A 31 9.12 16.71 -33.45
N MET A 32 9.78 17.30 -34.45
CA MET A 32 9.91 16.65 -35.76
C MET A 32 10.71 15.35 -35.68
N LEU A 33 11.75 15.26 -34.84
CA LEU A 33 12.51 14.03 -34.65
C LEU A 33 11.68 12.94 -33.96
N VAL A 34 10.86 13.29 -32.97
CA VAL A 34 9.95 12.35 -32.28
C VAL A 34 8.83 11.88 -33.22
N VAL A 35 8.22 12.79 -33.99
CA VAL A 35 7.19 12.42 -34.98
C VAL A 35 7.79 11.60 -36.12
N LEU A 36 9.02 11.88 -36.57
CA LEU A 36 9.70 11.08 -37.58
C LEU A 36 10.10 9.69 -37.04
N PHE A 37 10.42 9.55 -35.75
CA PHE A 37 10.69 8.27 -35.09
C PHE A 37 9.41 7.41 -34.95
N VAL A 38 8.27 8.05 -34.62
CA VAL A 38 6.95 7.39 -34.53
C VAL A 38 6.43 7.00 -35.93
N VAL A 39 6.65 7.83 -36.95
CA VAL A 39 6.21 7.55 -38.33
C VAL A 39 7.11 6.53 -39.04
N LEU A 40 8.43 6.52 -38.80
CA LEU A 40 9.29 5.42 -39.30
C LEU A 40 8.99 4.08 -38.59
N ASN A 41 8.69 4.07 -37.29
CA ASN A 41 8.31 2.83 -36.61
C ASN A 41 6.93 2.31 -37.04
N SER A 42 6.00 3.17 -37.47
CA SER A 42 4.68 2.74 -37.95
C SER A 42 4.64 2.42 -39.46
N THR A 43 5.64 2.83 -40.26
CA THR A 43 5.74 2.47 -41.68
C THR A 43 6.70 1.32 -41.97
N VAL A 44 7.65 1.03 -41.09
CA VAL A 44 8.47 -0.20 -41.17
C VAL A 44 7.71 -1.42 -40.60
N SER A 45 6.66 -1.21 -39.79
CA SER A 45 5.86 -2.30 -39.22
C SER A 45 4.78 -2.89 -40.15
N ARG A 46 4.64 -2.41 -41.39
CA ARG A 46 3.60 -2.92 -42.33
C ARG A 46 4.12 -3.77 -43.50
N ASP A 47 5.43 -3.97 -43.62
CA ASP A 47 6.02 -4.82 -44.69
C ASP A 47 7.05 -5.85 -44.17
N VAL A 48 7.15 -6.08 -42.86
CA VAL A 48 7.99 -7.14 -42.26
C VAL A 48 7.15 -8.37 -41.82
N ASP A 49 5.85 -8.36 -42.06
CA ASP A 49 4.89 -9.41 -41.69
C ASP A 49 4.96 -10.72 -42.52
N ALA A 50 6.11 -11.07 -43.08
CA ALA A 50 6.23 -12.34 -43.81
C ALA A 50 7.56 -13.09 -43.70
N ARG A 51 8.64 -12.53 -43.16
CA ARG A 51 9.93 -13.26 -43.07
C ARG A 51 10.82 -12.79 -41.91
N SER A 52 10.42 -13.15 -40.68
CA SER A 52 11.33 -13.68 -39.66
C SER A 52 10.51 -14.12 -38.44
N GLN A 53 9.78 -15.22 -38.57
CA GLN A 53 9.66 -16.11 -37.41
C GLN A 53 11.06 -16.69 -37.20
N SER A 54 11.90 -15.95 -36.48
CA SER A 54 13.05 -16.52 -35.80
C SER A 54 12.47 -17.61 -34.91
N GLU A 55 12.73 -18.87 -35.25
CA GLU A 55 12.46 -20.00 -34.36
C GLU A 55 13.08 -19.67 -33.00
N ARG A 56 12.24 -19.24 -32.03
CA ARG A 56 12.57 -19.39 -30.63
C ARG A 56 12.93 -20.86 -30.46
N PRO A 57 14.06 -21.21 -29.83
CA PRO A 57 14.32 -22.62 -29.49
C PRO A 57 13.08 -23.16 -28.77
N PRO A 58 12.72 -24.46 -28.92
CA PRO A 58 11.52 -25.00 -28.29
C PRO A 58 11.45 -24.50 -26.86
N GLY A 59 10.39 -23.72 -26.56
CA GLY A 59 10.29 -22.94 -25.32
C GLY A 59 10.65 -23.84 -24.15
N ALA A 60 11.53 -23.35 -23.27
CA ALA A 60 11.93 -24.12 -22.10
C ALA A 60 10.66 -24.61 -21.41
N VAL A 61 10.53 -25.93 -21.21
CA VAL A 61 9.34 -26.51 -20.60
C VAL A 61 9.15 -25.85 -19.23
N PRO A 62 7.97 -25.26 -18.93
CA PRO A 62 7.71 -24.65 -17.63
C PRO A 62 7.91 -25.65 -16.49
N LYS A 63 8.47 -25.20 -15.36
CA LYS A 63 8.75 -26.05 -14.19
C LYS A 63 8.30 -25.36 -12.91
N ALA A 64 8.17 -26.14 -11.84
CA ALA A 64 7.99 -25.57 -10.50
C ALA A 64 9.17 -24.64 -10.16
N PHE A 65 8.88 -23.53 -9.48
CA PHE A 65 9.87 -22.52 -9.10
C PHE A 65 11.09 -23.12 -8.38
N SER A 66 10.85 -24.10 -7.49
CA SER A 66 11.88 -24.79 -6.72
C SER A 66 12.96 -25.48 -7.57
N THR A 67 12.71 -25.73 -8.85
CA THR A 67 13.71 -26.31 -9.77
C THR A 67 14.73 -25.30 -10.31
N TYR A 68 14.42 -24.01 -10.21
CA TYR A 68 15.29 -22.91 -10.63
C TYR A 68 16.13 -22.34 -9.49
N ILE A 69 15.86 -22.74 -8.24
CA ILE A 69 16.66 -22.35 -7.07
C ILE A 69 18.05 -22.99 -7.17
N ASP A 70 19.06 -22.15 -7.43
CA ASP A 70 20.42 -22.60 -7.73
C ASP A 70 21.52 -21.80 -7.01
N ARG A 71 21.16 -20.77 -6.22
CA ARG A 71 22.09 -19.90 -5.49
C ARG A 71 21.82 -19.86 -4.01
N ALA A 72 22.88 -19.73 -3.23
CA ALA A 72 22.82 -19.51 -1.79
C ALA A 72 23.00 -18.01 -1.50
N GLY A 73 21.95 -17.37 -0.99
CA GLY A 73 21.92 -15.97 -0.55
C GLY A 73 21.60 -15.81 0.93
N ILE A 74 21.29 -16.91 1.64
CA ILE A 74 21.02 -16.97 3.06
C ILE A 74 22.09 -17.84 3.73
N SER A 75 22.73 -17.34 4.80
CA SER A 75 23.70 -18.10 5.60
C SER A 75 23.32 -18.15 7.07
N SER A 76 23.84 -19.16 7.78
CA SER A 76 23.83 -19.15 9.25
C SER A 76 24.86 -18.16 9.77
N ASP A 77 24.57 -17.50 10.90
CA ASP A 77 25.53 -16.58 11.49
C ASP A 77 26.84 -17.30 11.84
N GLY A 78 27.96 -16.63 11.58
CA GLY A 78 29.30 -17.21 11.71
C GLY A 78 29.72 -18.13 10.55
N SER A 79 28.84 -18.39 9.58
CA SER A 79 29.11 -19.19 8.37
C SER A 79 28.89 -18.40 7.08
N ALA A 80 29.10 -17.08 7.13
CA ALA A 80 28.82 -16.17 6.02
C ALA A 80 29.53 -16.52 4.70
N ALA A 81 30.66 -17.24 4.74
CA ALA A 81 31.38 -17.68 3.55
C ALA A 81 30.62 -18.74 2.73
N GLU A 82 29.52 -19.28 3.25
CA GLU A 82 28.70 -20.31 2.58
C GLU A 82 27.65 -19.71 1.62
N ALA A 83 27.40 -18.40 1.64
CA ALA A 83 26.41 -17.73 0.79
C ALA A 83 26.89 -16.34 0.33
N ASP A 84 26.41 -15.90 -0.83
CA ASP A 84 26.73 -14.57 -1.39
C ASP A 84 25.55 -14.09 -2.23
N LEU A 85 24.78 -13.16 -1.66
CA LEU A 85 23.60 -12.57 -2.30
C LEU A 85 24.00 -11.49 -3.30
N ASP A 86 24.90 -10.58 -2.93
CA ASP A 86 25.23 -9.38 -3.70
C ASP A 86 26.53 -9.49 -4.52
N GLY A 87 27.24 -10.62 -4.42
CA GLY A 87 28.53 -10.81 -5.06
C GLY A 87 29.69 -10.10 -4.36
N ALA A 88 29.42 -9.45 -3.21
CA ALA A 88 30.41 -8.79 -2.37
C ALA A 88 30.77 -9.61 -1.12
N GLY A 89 30.14 -10.78 -0.94
CA GLY A 89 30.32 -11.67 0.20
C GLY A 89 29.32 -11.42 1.33
N HIS A 90 28.19 -10.77 1.06
CA HIS A 90 27.12 -10.57 2.04
C HIS A 90 25.93 -11.50 1.78
N SER A 91 25.21 -11.88 2.84
CA SER A 91 24.03 -12.75 2.75
C SER A 91 23.00 -12.38 3.82
N LEU A 92 21.74 -12.75 3.58
CA LEU A 92 20.70 -12.66 4.62
C LEU A 92 21.02 -13.63 5.77
N SER A 93 20.70 -13.24 7.00
CA SER A 93 20.85 -14.13 8.17
C SER A 93 19.67 -15.10 8.27
N GLY A 94 19.95 -16.39 8.20
CA GLY A 94 18.97 -17.44 8.45
C GLY A 94 18.46 -17.47 9.89
N HIS A 95 19.27 -17.05 10.87
CA HIS A 95 18.80 -16.92 12.25
C HIS A 95 17.86 -15.73 12.41
N ALA A 96 18.18 -14.57 11.83
CA ALA A 96 17.31 -13.40 11.86
C ALA A 96 15.96 -13.68 11.16
N LEU A 97 15.96 -14.43 10.05
CA LEU A 97 14.73 -14.91 9.39
C LEU A 97 13.91 -15.82 10.30
N ALA A 98 14.54 -16.84 10.91
CA ALA A 98 13.84 -17.72 11.84
C ALA A 98 13.28 -16.97 13.05
N ASP A 99 14.03 -15.99 13.57
CA ASP A 99 13.62 -15.09 14.64
C ASP A 99 12.43 -14.19 14.27
N ALA A 100 12.29 -13.84 13.00
CA ALA A 100 11.14 -13.14 12.43
C ALA A 100 9.93 -14.07 12.20
N GLY A 101 10.06 -15.38 12.48
CA GLY A 101 9.02 -16.38 12.21
C GLY A 101 9.03 -16.92 10.78
N TRP A 102 10.05 -16.60 9.98
CA TRP A 102 10.20 -17.05 8.59
C TRP A 102 11.07 -18.30 8.53
N ALA A 103 10.54 -19.43 9.04
CA ALA A 103 11.28 -20.68 9.15
C ALA A 103 11.65 -21.30 7.78
N PRO A 104 12.74 -22.10 7.69
CA PRO A 104 13.13 -22.76 6.45
C PRO A 104 12.03 -23.70 5.93
N GLY A 105 11.60 -23.49 4.68
CA GLY A 105 10.49 -24.25 4.12
C GLY A 105 9.15 -24.00 4.82
N GLY A 106 9.01 -22.92 5.58
CA GLY A 106 7.71 -22.48 6.12
C GLY A 106 6.88 -21.73 5.08
N ASP A 107 5.68 -21.32 5.48
CA ASP A 107 4.79 -20.51 4.66
C ASP A 107 4.62 -19.14 5.29
N VAL A 108 4.52 -18.11 4.45
CA VAL A 108 4.18 -16.74 4.87
C VAL A 108 3.17 -16.16 3.89
N VAL A 109 2.18 -15.41 4.39
CA VAL A 109 1.25 -14.67 3.53
C VAL A 109 1.67 -13.21 3.51
N LEU A 110 1.89 -12.68 2.32
CA LEU A 110 2.23 -11.28 2.08
C LEU A 110 1.34 -10.76 0.95
N LEU A 111 0.76 -9.57 1.10
CA LEU A 111 -0.10 -8.98 0.07
C LEU A 111 -1.27 -9.92 -0.34
N GLY A 112 -1.78 -10.72 0.60
CA GLY A 112 -2.80 -11.75 0.36
C GLY A 112 -2.32 -12.97 -0.43
N THR A 113 -1.03 -13.04 -0.78
CA THR A 113 -0.43 -14.14 -1.54
C THR A 113 0.33 -15.09 -0.59
N PRO A 114 0.02 -16.40 -0.59
CA PRO A 114 0.82 -17.37 0.12
C PRO A 114 2.16 -17.60 -0.60
N PHE A 115 3.25 -17.58 0.15
CA PHE A 115 4.60 -17.88 -0.32
C PHE A 115 5.19 -19.04 0.47
N ARG A 116 5.70 -20.04 -0.27
CA ARG A 116 6.55 -21.07 0.31
C ARG A 116 7.97 -20.53 0.41
N LEU A 117 8.50 -20.41 1.62
CA LEU A 117 9.88 -20.00 1.85
C LEU A 117 10.85 -21.09 1.36
N PRO A 118 12.05 -20.73 0.88
CA PRO A 118 13.06 -21.72 0.54
C PRO A 118 13.45 -22.55 1.77
N ALA A 119 13.81 -23.82 1.56
CA ALA A 119 14.34 -24.70 2.61
C ALA A 119 15.81 -24.38 2.91
N TYR A 120 16.10 -23.09 3.15
CA TYR A 120 17.42 -22.51 3.30
C TYR A 120 18.19 -23.17 4.46
N GLY A 121 19.51 -23.14 4.36
CA GLY A 121 20.40 -23.79 5.32
C GLY A 121 21.73 -24.14 4.68
N ARG A 122 22.58 -24.77 5.47
CA ARG A 122 23.94 -25.12 5.04
C ARG A 122 23.96 -25.92 3.74
N ASP A 123 24.80 -25.50 2.81
CA ASP A 123 24.99 -26.12 1.48
C ASP A 123 23.69 -26.24 0.64
N ARG A 124 22.70 -25.37 0.88
CA ARG A 124 21.44 -25.37 0.13
C ARG A 124 21.23 -24.03 -0.59
N PRO A 125 20.93 -24.06 -1.89
CA PRO A 125 20.46 -22.87 -2.57
C PRO A 125 19.07 -22.48 -2.05
N ASP A 126 18.78 -21.18 -2.07
CA ASP A 126 17.60 -20.55 -1.49
C ASP A 126 16.90 -19.54 -2.40
N HIS A 127 17.52 -19.13 -3.50
CA HIS A 127 16.89 -18.25 -4.47
C HIS A 127 17.35 -18.53 -5.91
N ALA A 128 16.63 -17.93 -6.86
CA ALA A 128 16.98 -17.88 -8.27
C ALA A 128 17.24 -16.41 -8.67
N LEU A 129 18.12 -16.19 -9.65
CA LEU A 129 18.18 -14.91 -10.35
C LEU A 129 17.11 -14.87 -11.43
N ALA A 130 16.31 -13.81 -11.50
CA ALA A 130 15.36 -13.62 -12.59
C ALA A 130 16.10 -13.41 -13.92
N ASP A 131 15.84 -14.29 -14.89
CA ASP A 131 16.49 -14.32 -16.22
C ASP A 131 15.59 -15.04 -17.25
N GLY A 132 14.28 -14.74 -17.24
CA GLY A 132 13.34 -15.27 -18.24
C GLY A 132 12.92 -16.74 -18.04
N GLN A 133 13.05 -17.30 -16.83
CA GLN A 133 12.66 -18.68 -16.57
C GLN A 133 11.12 -18.85 -16.56
N PRO A 134 10.56 -19.88 -17.22
CA PRO A 134 9.13 -20.17 -17.18
C PRO A 134 8.75 -21.00 -15.94
N VAL A 135 7.94 -20.42 -15.07
CA VAL A 135 7.57 -20.94 -13.75
C VAL A 135 6.09 -21.33 -13.71
N LEU A 136 5.80 -22.53 -13.24
CA LEU A 136 4.45 -22.99 -12.92
C LEU A 136 3.98 -22.41 -11.58
N LEU A 137 2.72 -22.01 -11.51
CA LEU A 137 2.03 -21.67 -10.27
C LEU A 137 1.25 -22.87 -9.74
N GLU A 138 1.10 -22.95 -8.41
CA GLU A 138 0.26 -23.97 -7.77
C GLU A 138 -1.23 -23.71 -8.05
N ASP A 139 -1.67 -22.46 -7.87
CA ASP A 139 -2.99 -21.98 -8.27
C ASP A 139 -2.90 -21.28 -9.63
N THR A 140 -3.68 -21.75 -10.60
CA THR A 140 -3.69 -21.21 -11.97
C THR A 140 -4.75 -20.11 -12.18
N ARG A 141 -5.75 -20.01 -11.29
CA ARG A 141 -6.80 -19.00 -11.35
C ARG A 141 -6.63 -18.02 -10.19
N VAL A 142 -5.95 -16.90 -10.47
CA VAL A 142 -5.47 -15.96 -9.45
C VAL A 142 -5.82 -14.53 -9.86
N ARG A 143 -5.93 -13.62 -8.89
CA ARG A 143 -6.11 -12.17 -9.12
C ARG A 143 -4.79 -11.45 -9.37
N SER A 144 -3.71 -12.01 -8.84
CA SER A 144 -2.37 -11.46 -8.99
C SER A 144 -1.32 -12.53 -8.79
N VAL A 145 -0.21 -12.41 -9.50
CA VAL A 145 1.02 -13.19 -9.27
C VAL A 145 1.91 -12.40 -8.31
N GLY A 146 2.27 -13.02 -7.18
CA GLY A 146 3.16 -12.43 -6.19
C GLY A 146 4.59 -12.93 -6.30
N PHE A 147 5.55 -12.08 -5.93
CA PHE A 147 6.98 -12.37 -5.90
C PHE A 147 7.56 -11.95 -4.55
N LEU A 148 8.22 -12.88 -3.86
CA LEU A 148 9.10 -12.56 -2.74
C LEU A 148 10.50 -12.33 -3.30
N VAL A 149 10.99 -11.09 -3.21
CA VAL A 149 12.08 -10.64 -4.07
C VAL A 149 12.95 -9.57 -3.39
N THR A 150 14.20 -9.43 -3.82
CA THR A 150 15.02 -8.26 -3.50
C THR A 150 15.99 -7.94 -4.64
N GLY A 151 16.41 -6.68 -4.73
CA GLY A 151 17.35 -6.19 -5.74
C GLY A 151 18.76 -6.05 -5.19
N SER A 152 19.77 -6.33 -6.00
CA SER A 152 21.17 -6.01 -5.68
C SER A 152 21.91 -5.44 -6.90
N ARG A 153 22.99 -4.70 -6.65
CA ARG A 153 23.90 -4.21 -7.69
C ARG A 153 25.38 -4.44 -7.35
N PHE A 154 26.13 -4.86 -8.35
CA PHE A 154 27.59 -4.91 -8.26
C PHE A 154 28.17 -3.49 -8.17
N GLY A 155 28.84 -3.18 -7.06
CA GLY A 155 29.54 -1.90 -6.85
C GLY A 155 28.82 -0.90 -5.94
N GLY A 156 27.69 -1.27 -5.33
CA GLY A 156 26.90 -0.42 -4.43
C GLY A 156 25.51 -0.13 -4.99
N GLY A 157 24.64 0.52 -4.19
CA GLY A 157 23.22 0.70 -4.52
C GLY A 157 22.93 1.63 -5.69
N GLY A 158 21.71 2.16 -5.73
CA GLY A 158 21.16 2.85 -6.90
C GLY A 158 19.64 2.79 -6.95
N GLU A 159 19.08 3.18 -8.10
CA GLU A 159 17.63 3.14 -8.41
C GLU A 159 17.03 1.73 -8.24
N ASP A 160 15.73 1.54 -8.35
CA ASP A 160 15.19 0.18 -8.31
C ASP A 160 15.76 -0.71 -9.44
N VAL A 161 15.80 -2.02 -9.20
CA VAL A 161 16.11 -3.02 -10.23
C VAL A 161 14.84 -3.27 -11.04
N LEU A 162 14.87 -2.92 -12.31
CA LEU A 162 13.78 -3.12 -13.25
C LEU A 162 13.97 -4.41 -14.06
N GLY A 163 12.90 -5.17 -14.25
CA GLY A 163 12.88 -6.30 -15.17
C GLY A 163 11.49 -6.51 -15.78
N THR A 164 11.46 -7.04 -17.00
CA THR A 164 10.22 -7.32 -17.76
C THR A 164 9.98 -8.81 -17.85
N GLY A 165 8.79 -9.26 -17.48
CA GLY A 165 8.37 -10.67 -17.58
C GLY A 165 7.07 -10.81 -18.35
N THR A 166 6.55 -12.04 -18.42
CA THR A 166 5.30 -12.33 -19.15
C THR A 166 4.46 -13.34 -18.40
N VAL A 167 3.17 -13.08 -18.25
CA VAL A 167 2.18 -14.08 -17.85
C VAL A 167 1.62 -14.72 -19.11
N VAL A 168 1.67 -16.04 -19.20
CA VAL A 168 1.13 -16.81 -20.32
C VAL A 168 -0.13 -17.53 -19.85
N TYR A 169 -1.24 -17.26 -20.51
CA TYR A 169 -2.54 -17.86 -20.20
C TYR A 169 -2.72 -19.18 -20.96
N ALA A 170 -3.57 -20.08 -20.43
CA ALA A 170 -3.87 -21.38 -21.01
C ALA A 170 -4.52 -21.30 -22.40
N ASP A 171 -5.10 -20.16 -22.78
CA ASP A 171 -5.62 -19.89 -24.13
C ASP A 171 -4.54 -19.42 -25.13
N GLY A 172 -3.29 -19.31 -24.69
CA GLY A 172 -2.14 -18.87 -25.48
C GLY A 172 -1.98 -17.36 -25.57
N THR A 173 -2.82 -16.57 -24.90
CA THR A 173 -2.62 -15.12 -24.77
C THR A 173 -1.53 -14.79 -23.77
N GLU A 174 -0.87 -13.65 -23.95
CA GLU A 174 0.26 -13.20 -23.13
C GLU A 174 -0.03 -11.81 -22.56
N GLN A 175 0.41 -11.56 -21.33
CA GLN A 175 0.43 -10.26 -20.68
C GLN A 175 1.84 -9.96 -20.22
N GLU A 176 2.46 -8.93 -20.80
CA GLU A 176 3.74 -8.41 -20.31
C GLU A 176 3.55 -7.67 -18.98
N TYR A 177 4.55 -7.75 -18.11
CA TYR A 177 4.59 -6.98 -16.87
C TYR A 177 6.01 -6.49 -16.58
N THR A 178 6.12 -5.40 -15.82
CA THR A 178 7.39 -4.89 -15.30
C THR A 178 7.40 -5.02 -13.78
N LEU A 179 8.53 -5.45 -13.21
CA LEU A 179 8.77 -5.41 -11.77
C LEU A 179 9.85 -4.38 -11.44
N SER A 180 9.52 -3.49 -10.51
CA SER A 180 10.46 -2.58 -9.84
C SER A 180 10.77 -3.11 -8.45
N VAL A 181 12.04 -3.42 -8.19
CA VAL A 181 12.48 -4.02 -6.93
C VAL A 181 13.59 -3.18 -6.31
N PRO A 182 13.38 -2.59 -5.12
CA PRO A 182 14.39 -1.79 -4.46
C PRO A 182 15.61 -2.60 -4.03
N HIS A 183 16.71 -1.88 -3.81
CA HIS A 183 17.94 -2.48 -3.33
C HIS A 183 17.78 -3.02 -1.90
N TRP A 184 18.31 -4.21 -1.64
CA TRP A 184 18.12 -4.93 -0.37
C TRP A 184 18.71 -4.21 0.85
N THR A 185 19.75 -3.37 0.71
CA THR A 185 20.37 -2.62 1.83
C THR A 185 20.04 -1.12 1.86
N GLU A 186 19.50 -0.56 0.79
CA GLU A 186 19.34 0.90 0.62
C GLU A 186 17.92 1.31 0.28
N GLY A 187 17.08 0.35 -0.15
CA GLY A 187 15.69 0.62 -0.46
C GLY A 187 14.86 0.95 0.78
N PRO A 188 13.66 1.53 0.59
CA PRO A 188 12.86 2.04 1.68
C PRO A 188 12.29 0.91 2.54
N ALA A 189 12.62 0.93 3.84
CA ALA A 189 12.06 -0.02 4.80
C ALA A 189 10.52 0.08 4.91
N GLY A 190 9.93 1.24 4.59
CA GLY A 190 8.48 1.45 4.55
C GLY A 190 7.72 0.64 3.50
N ASP A 191 8.42 0.15 2.49
CA ASP A 191 7.91 -0.70 1.40
C ASP A 191 8.35 -2.17 1.58
N ALA A 192 9.27 -2.44 2.50
CA ALA A 192 9.74 -3.80 2.75
C ALA A 192 8.62 -4.67 3.33
N ALA A 193 8.54 -5.91 2.85
CA ALA A 193 7.72 -6.94 3.47
C ALA A 193 8.33 -7.38 4.81
N LEU A 194 9.66 -7.45 4.88
CA LEU A 194 10.39 -7.71 6.11
C LEU A 194 11.70 -6.93 6.10
N THR A 195 11.99 -6.27 7.23
CA THR A 195 13.31 -5.70 7.51
C THR A 195 14.00 -6.55 8.56
N LEU A 196 15.13 -7.14 8.20
CA LEU A 196 16.02 -7.82 9.14
C LEU A 196 16.96 -6.81 9.78
N PRO A 197 17.33 -7.00 11.07
CA PRO A 197 18.21 -6.07 11.78
C PRO A 197 19.65 -6.05 11.22
N TYR A 198 20.07 -7.11 10.53
CA TYR A 198 21.40 -7.23 9.95
C TYR A 198 21.49 -8.25 8.82
N ALA A 199 22.58 -8.18 8.05
CA ALA A 199 23.04 -9.20 7.12
C ALA A 199 24.39 -9.78 7.54
N ASN A 200 24.70 -11.00 7.12
CA ASN A 200 25.98 -11.67 7.35
C ASN A 200 27.06 -11.19 6.36
N SER A 201 28.31 -11.09 6.82
CA SER A 201 29.48 -10.71 6.00
C SER A 201 30.62 -11.73 6.10
N SER A 202 31.15 -12.15 4.96
CA SER A 202 32.31 -13.05 4.85
C SER A 202 33.66 -12.33 4.67
N ARG A 203 33.68 -10.99 4.60
CA ARG A 203 34.91 -10.22 4.34
C ARG A 203 35.81 -10.14 5.58
N ALA A 204 37.10 -10.44 5.39
CA ALA A 204 38.10 -10.51 6.47
C ALA A 204 38.35 -9.20 7.25
N MET A 205 38.00 -8.03 6.68
CA MET A 205 38.14 -6.73 7.37
C MET A 205 36.92 -6.35 8.21
N ASP A 206 35.76 -6.98 7.96
CA ASP A 206 34.53 -6.78 8.73
C ASP A 206 33.68 -8.06 8.73
N PRO A 207 34.19 -9.18 9.31
CA PRO A 207 33.42 -10.40 9.44
C PRO A 207 32.41 -10.20 10.59
N GLY A 208 31.21 -9.75 10.26
CA GLY A 208 30.17 -9.39 11.23
C GLY A 208 28.85 -8.95 10.60
N PRO A 209 27.83 -8.65 11.40
CA PRO A 209 26.56 -8.13 10.91
C PRO A 209 26.74 -6.77 10.24
N THR A 210 26.35 -6.62 8.97
CA THR A 210 26.14 -5.31 8.34
C THR A 210 24.73 -4.83 8.64
N GLY A 211 24.42 -3.53 8.46
CA GLY A 211 23.17 -2.88 8.89
C GLY A 211 21.86 -3.53 8.38
N PRO A 212 20.69 -2.90 8.63
CA PRO A 212 19.41 -3.50 8.29
C PRO A 212 19.30 -3.81 6.79
N VAL A 213 18.58 -4.87 6.48
CA VAL A 213 18.36 -5.34 5.10
C VAL A 213 16.91 -5.76 4.87
N HIS A 214 16.48 -5.70 3.62
CA HIS A 214 15.08 -5.69 3.23
C HIS A 214 14.76 -6.80 2.24
N LEU A 215 13.66 -7.49 2.53
CA LEU A 215 12.95 -8.35 1.58
C LEU A 215 11.65 -7.65 1.19
N TYR A 216 11.35 -7.65 -0.10
CA TYR A 216 10.16 -7.02 -0.66
C TYR A 216 9.18 -8.06 -1.16
N ALA A 217 7.90 -7.70 -1.14
CA ALA A 217 6.86 -8.40 -1.85
C ALA A 217 6.36 -7.50 -2.98
N ARG A 218 6.23 -8.07 -4.18
CA ARG A 218 5.62 -7.40 -5.33
C ARG A 218 4.49 -8.26 -5.86
N SER A 219 3.49 -7.63 -6.45
CA SER A 219 2.40 -8.36 -7.10
C SER A 219 2.06 -7.76 -8.44
N VAL A 220 1.84 -8.61 -9.41
CA VAL A 220 1.43 -8.28 -10.78
C VAL A 220 -0.04 -8.67 -10.92
N PRO A 221 -0.95 -7.73 -11.19
CA PRO A 221 -2.36 -8.04 -11.44
C PRO A 221 -2.50 -8.85 -12.74
N VAL A 222 -3.46 -9.77 -12.77
CA VAL A 222 -3.78 -10.62 -13.93
C VAL A 222 -5.28 -10.73 -14.09
N ASP A 223 -5.74 -11.20 -15.26
CA ASP A 223 -7.17 -11.47 -15.50
C ASP A 223 -7.65 -12.63 -14.60
N PRO A 224 -8.50 -12.39 -13.58
CA PRO A 224 -8.91 -13.42 -12.63
C PRO A 224 -9.86 -14.47 -13.23
N VAL A 225 -10.37 -14.22 -14.44
CA VAL A 225 -11.27 -15.15 -15.14
C VAL A 225 -10.46 -16.18 -15.96
N ARG A 226 -9.22 -15.86 -16.33
CA ARG A 226 -8.34 -16.73 -17.11
C ARG A 226 -7.50 -17.64 -16.22
N GLU A 227 -7.14 -18.78 -16.78
CA GLU A 227 -6.18 -19.70 -16.17
C GLU A 227 -4.79 -19.40 -16.71
N ILE A 228 -3.82 -19.25 -15.80
CA ILE A 228 -2.40 -19.11 -16.12
C ILE A 228 -1.84 -20.48 -16.45
N ASP A 229 -1.16 -20.60 -17.59
CA ASP A 229 -0.35 -21.77 -17.93
C ASP A 229 1.00 -21.70 -17.19
N HIS A 230 1.71 -20.58 -17.34
CA HIS A 230 2.95 -20.31 -16.62
C HIS A 230 3.27 -18.80 -16.58
N VAL A 231 4.23 -18.44 -15.72
CA VAL A 231 4.77 -17.08 -15.61
C VAL A 231 6.24 -17.11 -15.98
N VAL A 232 6.64 -16.30 -16.94
CA VAL A 232 8.05 -16.04 -17.27
C VAL A 232 8.58 -15.00 -16.28
N LEU A 233 9.62 -15.36 -15.52
CA LEU A 233 10.29 -14.44 -14.58
C LEU A 233 10.90 -13.23 -15.32
N PRO A 234 11.05 -12.09 -14.65
CA PRO A 234 11.61 -10.89 -15.29
C PRO A 234 13.00 -11.09 -15.88
N GLU A 235 13.25 -10.55 -17.06
CA GLU A 235 14.59 -10.34 -17.59
C GLU A 235 15.12 -8.97 -17.14
N VAL A 236 16.29 -8.96 -16.49
CA VAL A 236 16.95 -7.72 -16.05
C VAL A 236 17.99 -7.31 -17.09
N ALA A 237 17.70 -6.25 -17.84
CA ALA A 237 18.58 -5.77 -18.92
C ALA A 237 19.91 -5.16 -18.41
N GLU A 238 19.89 -4.58 -17.20
CA GLU A 238 21.06 -3.95 -16.60
C GLU A 238 22.06 -5.01 -16.10
N ARG A 239 23.25 -5.09 -16.74
CA ARG A 239 24.26 -6.11 -16.42
C ARG A 239 24.83 -6.05 -15.00
N SER A 240 24.78 -4.89 -14.35
CA SER A 240 25.21 -4.70 -12.95
C SER A 240 24.12 -5.04 -11.93
N ALA A 241 22.85 -5.10 -12.34
CA ALA A 241 21.73 -5.34 -11.45
C ALA A 241 21.29 -6.80 -11.44
N ARG A 242 20.77 -7.25 -10.31
CA ARG A 242 20.27 -8.60 -10.09
C ARG A 242 18.95 -8.53 -9.34
N MET A 243 18.00 -9.33 -9.77
CA MET A 243 16.73 -9.54 -9.09
C MET A 243 16.74 -10.96 -8.52
N HIS A 244 16.72 -11.06 -7.19
CA HIS A 244 16.78 -12.31 -6.45
C HIS A 244 15.36 -12.71 -6.05
N VAL A 245 14.84 -13.77 -6.67
CA VAL A 245 13.50 -14.28 -6.38
C VAL A 245 13.63 -15.45 -5.40
N PHE A 246 12.96 -15.37 -4.26
CA PHE A 246 12.96 -16.40 -3.22
C PHE A 246 11.70 -17.27 -3.26
N SER A 247 10.60 -16.73 -3.78
CA SER A 247 9.34 -17.45 -3.92
C SER A 247 8.42 -16.75 -4.92
N VAL A 248 7.56 -17.51 -5.58
CA VAL A 248 6.51 -17.03 -6.48
C VAL A 248 5.21 -17.69 -6.07
N GLY A 249 4.14 -16.91 -5.96
CA GLY A 249 2.84 -17.39 -5.50
C GLY A 249 1.70 -16.72 -6.26
N GLY A 250 0.48 -17.19 -6.04
CA GLY A 250 -0.72 -16.63 -6.63
C GLY A 250 -1.73 -16.23 -5.56
N ARG A 251 -2.30 -15.01 -5.66
CA ARG A 251 -3.45 -14.64 -4.83
C ARG A 251 -4.71 -15.22 -5.45
N SER A 252 -5.30 -16.23 -4.82
CA SER A 252 -6.44 -16.96 -5.37
C SER A 252 -7.60 -16.04 -5.80
N ALA A 253 -8.23 -16.37 -6.93
CA ALA A 253 -9.49 -15.78 -7.37
C ALA A 253 -10.72 -16.65 -7.02
N GLY A 254 -10.53 -17.74 -6.26
CA GLY A 254 -11.57 -18.76 -6.03
C GLY A 254 -12.75 -18.33 -5.16
N GLN A 255 -12.68 -17.19 -4.47
CA GLN A 255 -13.76 -16.61 -3.68
C GLN A 255 -13.82 -15.10 -3.86
N ASP A 256 -15.02 -14.57 -4.08
CA ASP A 256 -15.27 -13.13 -4.23
C ASP A 256 -15.50 -12.50 -2.85
N TRP A 257 -14.40 -12.26 -2.15
CA TRP A 257 -14.41 -11.47 -0.92
C TRP A 257 -14.57 -9.98 -1.22
N THR A 258 -15.23 -9.27 -0.31
CA THR A 258 -15.35 -7.82 -0.32
C THR A 258 -14.99 -7.29 1.06
N GLY A 259 -14.09 -6.32 1.13
CA GLY A 259 -13.82 -5.63 2.39
C GLY A 259 -15.06 -4.85 2.86
N THR A 260 -15.50 -5.09 4.10
CA THR A 260 -16.57 -4.29 4.73
C THR A 260 -16.02 -3.28 5.74
N TRP A 261 -14.81 -3.52 6.24
CA TRP A 261 -14.10 -2.60 7.11
C TRP A 261 -12.60 -2.84 6.94
N ALA A 262 -11.82 -1.76 6.96
CA ALA A 262 -10.36 -1.83 7.05
C ALA A 262 -9.78 -0.53 7.60
N ARG A 263 -8.55 -0.61 8.13
CA ARG A 263 -7.72 0.51 8.54
C ARG A 263 -6.26 0.25 8.17
N ALA A 264 -5.54 1.29 7.75
CA ALA A 264 -4.13 1.21 7.43
C ALA A 264 -3.27 1.17 8.71
N THR A 265 -2.19 0.38 8.70
CA THR A 265 -1.17 0.44 9.75
C THR A 265 -0.40 1.76 9.63
N SER A 266 -0.49 2.60 10.67
CA SER A 266 0.18 3.90 10.73
C SER A 266 1.61 3.82 11.27
N GLY A 267 1.99 2.70 11.88
CA GLY A 267 3.36 2.42 12.32
C GLY A 267 3.44 1.24 13.28
N TYR A 268 4.67 0.81 13.59
CA TYR A 268 4.97 -0.12 14.69
C TYR A 268 5.30 0.69 15.93
N MET A 269 4.46 0.67 16.97
CA MET A 269 4.55 1.59 18.09
C MET A 269 4.63 0.87 19.42
N GLU A 270 5.16 1.55 20.44
CA GLU A 270 5.11 1.07 21.81
C GLU A 270 3.64 0.96 22.27
N VAL A 271 3.29 -0.20 22.82
CA VAL A 271 1.94 -0.52 23.31
C VAL A 271 2.03 -1.37 24.57
N GLY A 272 0.89 -1.54 25.26
CA GLY A 272 0.83 -2.44 26.40
C GLY A 272 1.67 -1.97 27.60
N PRO A 273 2.37 -2.87 28.32
CA PRO A 273 2.54 -4.28 28.00
C PRO A 273 1.21 -5.05 28.06
N TRP A 274 0.93 -5.83 27.04
CA TRP A 274 -0.16 -6.81 27.04
C TRP A 274 0.44 -8.20 27.26
N GLU A 275 0.00 -8.92 28.28
CA GLU A 275 0.52 -10.24 28.62
C GLU A 275 -0.63 -11.02 29.26
N ASP A 276 -0.95 -12.17 28.66
CA ASP A 276 -2.12 -12.97 28.99
C ASP A 276 -3.40 -12.12 29.12
N GLN A 277 -3.71 -11.39 28.03
CA GLN A 277 -4.73 -10.33 28.02
C GLN A 277 -5.52 -10.37 26.72
N THR A 278 -6.81 -10.01 26.79
CA THR A 278 -7.70 -9.95 25.61
C THR A 278 -7.94 -8.51 25.17
N LEU A 279 -7.68 -8.24 23.89
CA LEU A 279 -8.09 -7.02 23.20
C LEU A 279 -9.47 -7.23 22.59
N ARG A 280 -10.36 -6.25 22.65
CA ARG A 280 -11.70 -6.29 22.04
C ARG A 280 -11.92 -5.02 21.23
N LEU A 281 -11.84 -5.18 19.93
CA LEU A 281 -11.78 -4.11 18.94
C LEU A 281 -13.17 -3.94 18.29
N ALA A 282 -13.72 -2.74 18.41
CA ALA A 282 -14.97 -2.39 17.77
C ALA A 282 -14.72 -1.97 16.32
N VAL A 283 -15.55 -2.47 15.42
CA VAL A 283 -15.55 -2.11 14.00
C VAL A 283 -17.00 -1.99 13.52
N ARG A 284 -17.23 -1.27 12.43
CA ARG A 284 -18.56 -1.15 11.82
C ARG A 284 -18.49 -1.60 10.37
N SER A 285 -19.39 -2.51 9.99
CA SER A 285 -19.53 -2.93 8.58
C SER A 285 -20.04 -1.77 7.73
N THR A 286 -19.55 -1.66 6.50
CA THR A 286 -20.04 -0.68 5.51
C THR A 286 -20.90 -1.36 4.45
N THR A 287 -20.61 -2.62 4.13
CA THR A 287 -21.43 -3.49 3.28
C THR A 287 -21.73 -4.81 3.98
N GLY A 288 -22.73 -5.54 3.50
CA GLY A 288 -23.20 -6.77 4.12
C GLY A 288 -22.75 -8.04 3.40
N GLY A 289 -22.87 -9.17 4.08
CA GLY A 289 -22.69 -10.50 3.51
C GLY A 289 -23.07 -11.61 4.48
N HIS A 290 -22.90 -12.87 4.06
CA HIS A 290 -23.39 -14.05 4.78
C HIS A 290 -22.29 -14.88 5.45
N ARG A 291 -21.04 -14.69 5.00
CA ARG A 291 -19.83 -15.21 5.66
C ARG A 291 -18.88 -14.08 5.94
N VAL A 292 -18.16 -14.18 7.05
CA VAL A 292 -17.19 -13.18 7.49
C VAL A 292 -15.84 -13.85 7.72
N ARG A 293 -14.75 -13.15 7.41
CA ARG A 293 -13.41 -13.45 7.90
C ARG A 293 -12.71 -12.18 8.35
N ILE A 294 -11.70 -12.32 9.18
CA ILE A 294 -10.82 -11.21 9.57
C ILE A 294 -9.43 -11.40 8.98
N ARG A 295 -8.74 -10.28 8.79
CA ARG A 295 -7.33 -10.22 8.41
C ARG A 295 -6.54 -9.53 9.51
N LEU A 296 -5.51 -10.22 9.99
CA LEU A 296 -4.56 -9.69 10.95
C LEU A 296 -3.19 -9.53 10.27
N ASP A 297 -2.55 -8.38 10.49
CA ASP A 297 -1.25 -8.04 9.92
C ASP A 297 -0.24 -7.77 11.04
N ASN A 298 1.01 -8.20 10.85
CA ASN A 298 2.14 -7.86 11.72
C ASN A 298 3.14 -6.92 11.02
N THR A 299 2.62 -5.93 10.28
CA THR A 299 3.39 -5.00 9.42
C THR A 299 4.48 -4.28 10.21
N PHE A 300 5.67 -4.11 9.60
CA PHE A 300 6.86 -3.43 10.15
C PHE A 300 7.49 -4.08 11.40
N ALA A 301 6.86 -5.11 11.96
CA ALA A 301 7.43 -5.85 13.09
C ALA A 301 8.66 -6.64 12.66
N ASP A 302 9.54 -6.92 13.62
CA ASP A 302 10.73 -7.74 13.49
C ASP A 302 10.60 -9.09 14.22
N ARG A 303 9.49 -9.31 14.92
CA ARG A 303 9.19 -10.53 15.69
C ARG A 303 7.76 -10.99 15.45
N PRO A 304 7.51 -12.32 15.43
CA PRO A 304 6.16 -12.86 15.30
C PRO A 304 5.34 -12.60 16.57
N VAL A 305 4.00 -12.58 16.42
CA VAL A 305 3.06 -12.45 17.54
C VAL A 305 2.10 -13.63 17.56
N ARG A 306 1.95 -14.27 18.73
CA ARG A 306 0.99 -15.35 18.93
C ARG A 306 -0.38 -14.80 19.33
N VAL A 307 -1.42 -15.33 18.69
CA VAL A 307 -2.83 -15.13 19.06
C VAL A 307 -3.35 -16.45 19.60
N GLY A 308 -3.67 -16.48 20.89
CA GLY A 308 -4.11 -17.70 21.60
C GLY A 308 -5.59 -18.02 21.42
N ALA A 309 -6.40 -17.04 21.05
CA ALA A 309 -7.78 -17.21 20.66
C ALA A 309 -8.25 -15.96 19.92
N ALA A 310 -9.21 -16.12 19.00
CA ALA A 310 -9.92 -15.01 18.39
C ALA A 310 -11.42 -15.28 18.30
N SER A 311 -12.22 -14.22 18.31
CA SER A 311 -13.66 -14.35 18.12
C SER A 311 -14.28 -13.11 17.47
N LEU A 312 -15.48 -13.30 16.91
CA LEU A 312 -16.30 -12.28 16.29
C LEU A 312 -17.68 -12.25 16.93
N ALA A 313 -18.22 -11.07 17.24
CA ALA A 313 -19.57 -10.94 17.79
C ALA A 313 -20.25 -9.66 17.34
N LEU A 314 -21.58 -9.67 17.21
CA LEU A 314 -22.34 -8.43 17.05
C LEU A 314 -22.22 -7.59 18.33
N ARG A 315 -22.00 -6.29 18.21
CA ARG A 315 -21.77 -5.38 19.34
C ARG A 315 -23.09 -4.99 20.02
N GLY A 316 -23.16 -5.14 21.34
CA GLY A 316 -24.20 -4.58 22.21
C GLY A 316 -23.87 -3.14 22.62
N GLU A 317 -24.08 -2.81 23.88
CA GLU A 317 -23.61 -1.55 24.48
C GLU A 317 -22.17 -1.70 25.00
N GLY A 318 -21.31 -0.71 24.73
CA GLY A 318 -19.92 -0.75 25.17
C GLY A 318 -19.17 -1.98 24.65
N ALA A 319 -18.64 -2.79 25.57
CA ALA A 319 -17.91 -4.03 25.29
C ALA A 319 -18.80 -5.29 25.28
N THR A 320 -20.12 -5.15 25.50
CA THR A 320 -21.05 -6.29 25.50
C THR A 320 -21.33 -6.80 24.10
N THR A 321 -21.71 -8.08 23.97
CA THR A 321 -22.11 -8.68 22.69
C THR A 321 -23.63 -8.87 22.61
N ARG A 322 -24.19 -8.82 21.40
CA ARG A 322 -25.54 -9.32 21.12
C ARG A 322 -25.44 -10.80 20.76
N GLY A 323 -25.88 -11.66 21.66
CA GLY A 323 -25.74 -13.11 21.50
C GLY A 323 -24.30 -13.59 21.77
N SER A 324 -24.03 -14.85 21.41
CA SER A 324 -22.74 -15.48 21.65
C SER A 324 -21.68 -15.04 20.64
N ALA A 325 -20.44 -14.89 21.10
CA ALA A 325 -19.29 -14.71 20.22
C ALA A 325 -18.98 -16.02 19.46
N LEU A 326 -18.72 -15.87 18.16
CA LEU A 326 -18.30 -16.94 17.26
C LEU A 326 -16.77 -17.08 17.35
N PRO A 327 -16.24 -18.26 17.72
CA PRO A 327 -14.79 -18.47 17.67
C PRO A 327 -14.30 -18.41 16.23
N LEU A 328 -13.08 -17.89 16.05
CA LEU A 328 -12.41 -17.84 14.76
C LEU A 328 -11.26 -18.85 14.79
N ALA A 329 -11.18 -19.67 13.73
CA ALA A 329 -10.06 -20.56 13.50
C ALA A 329 -9.14 -19.97 12.41
N PHE A 330 -7.93 -20.49 12.32
CA PHE A 330 -6.92 -20.15 11.31
C PHE A 330 -6.34 -21.45 10.77
N GLY A 331 -6.70 -21.84 9.55
CA GLY A 331 -6.29 -23.14 9.00
C GLY A 331 -6.80 -24.32 9.84
N GLY A 332 -7.97 -24.18 10.45
CA GLY A 332 -8.59 -25.17 11.34
C GLY A 332 -8.10 -25.15 12.80
N SER A 333 -7.19 -24.26 13.18
CA SER A 333 -6.67 -24.12 14.54
C SER A 333 -7.28 -22.90 15.26
N ASP A 334 -7.63 -23.03 16.54
CA ASP A 334 -8.12 -21.90 17.36
C ASP A 334 -6.99 -20.89 17.71
N GLU A 335 -5.73 -21.30 17.54
CA GLU A 335 -4.54 -20.48 17.75
C GLU A 335 -3.81 -20.20 16.42
N THR A 336 -3.12 -19.06 16.35
CA THR A 336 -2.25 -18.74 15.22
C THR A 336 -1.04 -17.90 15.64
N VAL A 337 -0.05 -17.80 14.75
CA VAL A 337 1.10 -16.91 14.86
C VAL A 337 1.11 -16.02 13.64
N ILE A 338 1.18 -14.70 13.85
CA ILE A 338 1.36 -13.72 12.78
C ILE A 338 2.86 -13.51 12.61
N PRO A 339 3.48 -13.98 11.51
CA PRO A 339 4.92 -13.79 11.27
C PRO A 339 5.26 -12.31 11.18
N ALA A 340 6.49 -11.91 11.51
CA ALA A 340 6.95 -10.53 11.33
C ALA A 340 6.73 -10.08 9.87
N GLY A 341 6.13 -8.92 9.66
CA GLY A 341 5.76 -8.40 8.34
C GLY A 341 4.63 -9.15 7.62
N GLY A 342 4.20 -10.30 8.15
CA GLY A 342 3.25 -11.21 7.54
C GLY A 342 1.79 -10.91 7.85
N GLN A 343 0.92 -11.68 7.19
CA GLN A 343 -0.52 -11.62 7.33
C GLN A 343 -1.08 -13.00 7.72
N VAL A 344 -2.19 -13.01 8.44
CA VAL A 344 -3.01 -14.22 8.63
C VAL A 344 -4.48 -13.88 8.41
N PHE A 345 -5.21 -14.81 7.83
CA PHE A 345 -6.66 -14.72 7.61
C PHE A 345 -7.34 -15.78 8.46
N SER A 346 -8.44 -15.42 9.13
CA SER A 346 -9.27 -16.44 9.76
C SER A 346 -9.95 -17.29 8.70
N ASP A 347 -10.29 -18.51 9.08
CA ASP A 347 -11.24 -19.33 8.34
C ASP A 347 -12.60 -18.59 8.26
N PRO A 348 -13.36 -18.76 7.17
CA PRO A 348 -14.68 -18.16 7.03
C PRO A 348 -15.66 -18.67 8.10
N VAL A 349 -16.39 -17.75 8.74
CA VAL A 349 -17.50 -18.10 9.64
C VAL A 349 -18.84 -17.67 9.05
N GLU A 350 -19.86 -18.52 9.23
CA GLU A 350 -21.24 -18.19 8.86
C GLU A 350 -21.80 -17.15 9.84
N LEU A 351 -21.98 -15.92 9.36
CA LEU A 351 -22.58 -14.82 10.09
C LEU A 351 -23.25 -13.90 9.07
N LEU A 352 -24.59 -13.83 9.13
CA LEU A 352 -25.30 -12.79 8.40
C LEU A 352 -24.96 -11.43 9.03
N LEU A 353 -24.15 -10.66 8.32
CA LEU A 353 -23.71 -9.33 8.72
C LEU A 353 -24.38 -8.31 7.80
N PRO A 354 -25.40 -7.57 8.27
CA PRO A 354 -25.94 -6.46 7.51
C PRO A 354 -24.90 -5.33 7.36
N PRO A 355 -25.07 -4.44 6.36
CA PRO A 355 -24.37 -3.16 6.34
C PRO A 355 -24.62 -2.37 7.63
N HIS A 356 -23.69 -1.48 7.98
CA HIS A 356 -23.81 -0.55 9.12
C HIS A 356 -24.11 -1.22 10.45
N THR A 357 -23.49 -2.37 10.67
CA THR A 357 -23.60 -3.17 11.88
C THR A 357 -22.28 -3.10 12.66
N ASP A 358 -22.39 -2.78 13.94
CA ASP A 358 -21.23 -2.78 14.84
C ASP A 358 -20.88 -4.20 15.26
N VAL A 359 -19.61 -4.52 15.18
CA VAL A 359 -19.03 -5.84 15.45
C VAL A 359 -17.84 -5.68 16.40
N LEU A 360 -17.65 -6.68 17.26
CA LEU A 360 -16.51 -6.80 18.15
C LEU A 360 -15.64 -7.95 17.66
N VAL A 361 -14.37 -7.65 17.37
CA VAL A 361 -13.32 -8.64 17.13
C VAL A 361 -12.49 -8.73 18.40
N SER A 362 -12.43 -9.90 19.04
CA SER A 362 -11.62 -10.09 20.24
C SER A 362 -10.41 -10.96 19.94
N LEU A 363 -9.23 -10.57 20.43
CA LEU A 363 -7.95 -11.25 20.26
C LEU A 363 -7.30 -11.49 21.63
N HIS A 364 -7.02 -12.73 21.99
CA HIS A 364 -6.23 -13.06 23.18
C HIS A 364 -4.74 -13.12 22.84
N LEU A 365 -3.95 -12.36 23.58
CA LEU A 365 -2.49 -12.32 23.50
C LEU A 365 -1.92 -13.06 24.71
N PRO A 366 -1.53 -14.34 24.57
CA PRO A 366 -1.00 -15.14 25.68
C PRO A 366 0.40 -14.68 26.10
N ASP A 367 1.20 -14.22 25.15
CA ASP A 367 2.59 -13.81 25.36
C ASP A 367 2.69 -12.28 25.52
N ARG A 368 3.81 -11.83 26.09
CA ARG A 368 4.07 -10.41 26.31
C ARG A 368 4.28 -9.64 25.01
N VAL A 369 3.48 -8.62 24.77
CA VAL A 369 3.56 -7.67 23.65
C VAL A 369 3.79 -6.25 24.18
N THR A 370 4.91 -5.64 23.79
CA THR A 370 5.27 -4.25 24.16
C THR A 370 5.36 -3.31 22.97
N ALA A 371 5.27 -3.85 21.75
CA ALA A 371 5.18 -3.08 20.52
C ALA A 371 4.29 -3.84 19.53
N ALA A 372 3.52 -3.11 18.73
CA ALA A 372 2.60 -3.70 17.76
C ALA A 372 2.42 -2.77 16.55
N PRO A 373 2.08 -3.32 15.37
CA PRO A 373 1.49 -2.51 14.32
C PRO A 373 0.14 -1.98 14.79
N VAL A 374 -0.05 -0.68 14.66
CA VAL A 374 -1.28 -0.02 15.05
C VAL A 374 -1.79 0.86 13.93
N HIS A 375 -3.11 0.97 13.85
CA HIS A 375 -3.73 2.19 13.38
C HIS A 375 -3.93 3.13 14.58
N PHE A 376 -3.22 4.25 14.60
CA PHE A 376 -3.05 5.07 15.80
C PHE A 376 -4.24 5.99 16.12
N ALA A 377 -4.85 6.63 15.13
CA ALA A 377 -5.83 7.70 15.35
C ALA A 377 -7.27 7.18 15.45
N SER A 378 -7.52 6.20 16.33
CA SER A 378 -8.89 5.71 16.53
C SER A 378 -9.78 6.79 17.14
N VAL A 379 -10.93 7.01 16.52
CA VAL A 379 -12.06 7.72 17.11
C VAL A 379 -13.20 6.78 17.48
N ASP A 380 -12.98 5.46 17.42
CA ASP A 380 -13.90 4.45 17.97
C ASP A 380 -13.32 3.86 19.26
N THR A 381 -14.20 3.56 20.22
CA THR A 381 -13.82 2.95 21.49
C THR A 381 -13.48 1.47 21.31
N ASN A 382 -12.24 1.09 21.62
CA ASN A 382 -11.81 -0.29 21.80
C ASN A 382 -11.50 -0.59 23.27
N PHE A 383 -11.47 -1.87 23.62
CA PHE A 383 -11.39 -2.33 25.01
C PHE A 383 -10.27 -3.32 25.23
N THR A 384 -9.83 -3.42 26.48
CA THR A 384 -8.90 -4.46 26.92
C THR A 384 -9.42 -5.10 28.20
N SER A 385 -9.23 -6.41 28.34
CA SER A 385 -9.42 -7.07 29.63
C SER A 385 -8.41 -6.55 30.65
N ALA A 386 -8.57 -6.84 31.93
CA ALA A 386 -7.48 -6.59 32.87
C ALA A 386 -6.22 -7.40 32.49
N PRO A 387 -5.00 -6.89 32.71
CA PRO A 387 -3.76 -7.63 32.42
C PRO A 387 -3.69 -8.94 33.21
N GLY A 388 -3.22 -10.01 32.56
CA GLY A 388 -3.04 -11.33 33.20
C GLY A 388 -4.34 -12.07 33.56
N THR A 389 -5.48 -11.70 32.97
CA THR A 389 -6.75 -12.40 33.21
C THR A 389 -7.09 -13.45 32.16
N GLY A 390 -6.30 -13.52 31.09
CA GLY A 390 -6.40 -14.56 30.07
C GLY A 390 -7.42 -14.32 28.98
N ASP A 391 -7.91 -15.43 28.43
CA ASP A 391 -8.83 -15.46 27.31
C ASP A 391 -10.26 -15.08 27.74
N HIS A 392 -10.69 -13.89 27.33
CA HIS A 392 -12.04 -13.36 27.46
C HIS A 392 -12.70 -13.17 26.09
N THR A 393 -12.16 -13.77 25.03
CA THR A 393 -12.65 -13.56 23.66
C THR A 393 -14.14 -13.90 23.56
N ARG A 394 -14.57 -14.95 24.25
CA ARG A 394 -15.96 -15.45 24.20
C ARG A 394 -16.93 -14.84 25.22
N ASP A 395 -16.47 -13.94 26.09
CA ASP A 395 -17.32 -13.35 27.12
C ASP A 395 -18.31 -12.36 26.52
N SER A 396 -19.61 -12.59 26.76
CA SER A 396 -20.68 -11.73 26.25
C SER A 396 -20.90 -10.46 27.08
N GLY A 397 -20.53 -10.51 28.35
CA GLY A 397 -20.55 -9.36 29.26
C GLY A 397 -19.36 -8.42 29.02
N GLY A 398 -19.53 -7.15 29.40
CA GLY A 398 -18.46 -6.16 29.37
C GLY A 398 -17.56 -6.15 30.61
N GLU A 399 -17.95 -6.87 31.67
CA GLU A 399 -17.26 -6.84 32.99
C GLU A 399 -15.75 -7.13 32.93
N PRO A 400 -15.25 -8.08 32.13
CA PRO A 400 -13.80 -8.31 32.04
C PRO A 400 -13.03 -7.13 31.43
N PHE A 401 -13.71 -6.32 30.61
CA PHE A 401 -13.13 -5.28 29.76
C PHE A 401 -13.04 -3.94 30.49
N THR A 402 -12.16 -3.87 31.47
CA THR A 402 -11.97 -2.71 32.34
C THR A 402 -11.09 -1.62 31.73
N GLY A 403 -10.32 -1.94 30.70
CA GLY A 403 -9.40 -1.02 30.02
C GLY A 403 -9.90 -0.53 28.67
N ARG A 404 -9.24 0.49 28.15
CA ARG A 404 -9.45 1.04 26.80
C ARG A 404 -8.15 1.02 26.01
N VAL A 405 -8.27 0.94 24.69
CA VAL A 405 -7.17 1.14 23.76
C VAL A 405 -7.63 2.07 22.65
N ASP A 406 -6.91 3.15 22.40
CA ASP A 406 -7.32 4.19 21.45
C ASP A 406 -6.76 3.90 20.04
N GLN A 407 -6.53 2.64 19.72
CA GLN A 407 -5.85 2.16 18.51
C GLN A 407 -6.50 0.85 18.03
N TRP A 408 -6.32 0.50 16.76
CA TRP A 408 -6.51 -0.88 16.28
C TRP A 408 -5.16 -1.57 16.09
N PRO A 409 -4.70 -2.37 17.07
CA PRO A 409 -3.52 -3.21 16.90
C PRO A 409 -3.86 -4.48 16.12
N PHE A 410 -2.99 -4.89 15.20
CA PHE A 410 -3.05 -6.11 14.37
C PHE A 410 -4.23 -6.24 13.40
N LEU A 411 -5.45 -5.84 13.79
CA LEU A 411 -6.65 -5.97 12.96
C LEU A 411 -6.60 -5.00 11.77
N ALA A 412 -6.44 -5.56 10.57
CA ALA A 412 -6.23 -4.79 9.35
C ALA A 412 -7.42 -4.88 8.37
N GLY A 413 -8.35 -5.82 8.58
CA GLY A 413 -9.55 -5.92 7.75
C GLY A 413 -10.61 -6.87 8.30
N VAL A 414 -11.86 -6.59 7.92
CA VAL A 414 -13.00 -7.51 8.01
C VAL A 414 -13.61 -7.61 6.63
N GLU A 415 -13.81 -8.82 6.17
CA GLU A 415 -14.23 -9.14 4.80
C GLU A 415 -15.48 -10.01 4.84
N VAL A 416 -16.36 -9.76 3.88
CA VAL A 416 -17.61 -10.51 3.68
C VAL A 416 -17.59 -11.20 2.32
N LEU A 417 -18.17 -12.38 2.24
CA LEU A 417 -18.30 -13.12 0.98
C LEU A 417 -19.50 -12.62 0.16
N ASP A 418 -19.34 -12.57 -1.17
CA ASP A 418 -20.34 -12.17 -2.17
C ASP A 418 -20.84 -10.71 -2.01
N GLY A 419 -19.96 -9.83 -1.52
CA GLY A 419 -20.23 -8.39 -1.50
C GLY A 419 -20.13 -7.75 -2.89
N PRO A 420 -20.65 -6.52 -3.07
CA PRO A 420 -20.74 -5.87 -4.38
C PRO A 420 -19.43 -5.19 -4.83
N GLY A 421 -18.30 -5.50 -4.21
CA GLY A 421 -17.02 -4.79 -4.36
C GLY A 421 -16.82 -3.67 -3.34
N ALA A 422 -15.68 -2.98 -3.43
CA ALA A 422 -15.22 -2.00 -2.46
C ALA A 422 -14.57 -0.76 -3.11
N VAL A 423 -14.66 0.36 -2.40
CA VAL A 423 -13.91 1.59 -2.62
C VAL A 423 -12.94 1.81 -1.47
N VAL A 424 -11.71 2.18 -1.79
CA VAL A 424 -10.70 2.59 -0.81
C VAL A 424 -10.63 4.11 -0.76
N THR A 425 -10.67 4.69 0.44
CA THR A 425 -10.36 6.11 0.67
C THR A 425 -8.96 6.24 1.25
N LEU A 426 -7.98 6.60 0.42
CA LEU A 426 -6.59 6.81 0.81
C LEU A 426 -6.37 8.29 1.14
N GLY A 427 -5.85 8.57 2.33
CA GLY A 427 -5.68 9.96 2.73
C GLY A 427 -4.92 10.15 4.04
N ASP A 428 -4.96 11.38 4.52
CA ASP A 428 -4.33 11.79 5.76
C ASP A 428 -5.31 11.85 6.95
N SER A 429 -5.05 12.70 7.95
CA SER A 429 -5.88 12.89 9.14
C SER A 429 -7.32 13.31 8.84
N ILE A 430 -7.57 13.98 7.73
CA ILE A 430 -8.95 14.39 7.36
C ILE A 430 -9.75 13.15 6.94
N THR A 431 -9.13 12.24 6.19
CA THR A 431 -9.75 10.96 5.78
C THR A 431 -9.82 9.95 6.91
N ASP A 432 -8.78 9.90 7.74
CA ASP A 432 -8.75 9.09 8.97
C ASP A 432 -9.92 9.44 9.91
N GLY A 433 -10.27 10.73 9.97
CA GLY A 433 -11.42 11.24 10.70
C GLY A 433 -11.03 12.02 11.97
N THR A 434 -9.84 12.60 12.00
CA THR A 434 -9.40 13.49 13.08
C THR A 434 -10.42 14.63 13.25
N ARG A 435 -10.81 14.91 14.49
CA ARG A 435 -11.87 15.87 14.89
C ARG A 435 -13.31 15.46 14.61
N SER A 436 -13.57 14.26 14.09
CA SER A 436 -14.93 13.73 14.12
C SER A 436 -15.36 13.35 15.54
N THR A 437 -16.66 13.40 15.81
CA THR A 437 -17.20 13.00 17.12
C THR A 437 -16.90 11.52 17.39
N PRO A 438 -16.26 11.18 18.53
CA PRO A 438 -15.94 9.80 18.87
C PRO A 438 -17.18 8.89 18.91
N ASP A 439 -17.03 7.66 18.42
CA ASP A 439 -18.08 6.62 18.31
C ASP A 439 -19.34 7.03 17.50
N ALA A 440 -19.34 8.19 16.84
CA ALA A 440 -20.49 8.68 16.08
C ALA A 440 -20.53 8.20 14.63
N HIS A 441 -19.46 7.55 14.14
CA HIS A 441 -19.28 7.18 12.73
C HIS A 441 -19.48 8.39 11.79
N ALA A 442 -18.92 9.54 12.18
CA ALA A 442 -19.11 10.83 11.50
C ALA A 442 -17.95 11.19 10.54
N ARG A 443 -17.04 10.24 10.27
CA ARG A 443 -15.97 10.42 9.29
C ARG A 443 -16.58 10.51 7.90
N TRP A 444 -15.94 11.24 6.98
CA TRP A 444 -16.48 11.36 5.62
C TRP A 444 -16.60 10.00 4.90
N PRO A 445 -15.71 8.99 5.09
CA PRO A 445 -15.92 7.65 4.52
C PRO A 445 -17.10 6.90 5.16
N ASP A 446 -17.35 7.09 6.46
CA ASP A 446 -18.49 6.49 7.16
C ASP A 446 -19.82 7.07 6.61
N VAL A 447 -19.87 8.39 6.41
CA VAL A 447 -21.02 9.08 5.79
C VAL A 447 -21.19 8.66 4.32
N LEU A 448 -20.11 8.53 3.56
CA LEU A 448 -20.16 8.01 2.18
C LEU A 448 -20.78 6.61 2.13
N SER A 449 -20.41 5.73 3.05
CA SER A 449 -21.00 4.39 3.13
C SER A 449 -22.51 4.44 3.42
N THR A 450 -22.95 5.38 4.25
CA THR A 450 -24.38 5.61 4.54
C THR A 450 -25.11 6.05 3.28
N ARG A 451 -24.56 7.03 2.55
CA ARG A 451 -25.12 7.50 1.28
C ARG A 451 -25.25 6.38 0.25
N LEU A 452 -24.25 5.51 0.13
CA LEU A 452 -24.29 4.35 -0.78
C LEU A 452 -25.40 3.36 -0.42
N ALA A 453 -25.60 3.07 0.88
CA ALA A 453 -26.66 2.16 1.31
C ALA A 453 -28.08 2.74 1.12
N GLU A 454 -28.20 4.06 1.25
CA GLU A 454 -29.48 4.77 1.11
C GLU A 454 -29.85 5.05 -0.36
N GLN A 455 -28.90 5.01 -1.29
CA GLN A 455 -29.11 5.32 -2.70
C GLN A 455 -29.69 4.11 -3.48
N PRO A 456 -30.97 4.13 -3.88
CA PRO A 456 -31.57 2.99 -4.56
C PRO A 456 -30.95 2.77 -5.95
N GLY A 457 -30.72 1.51 -6.29
CA GLY A 457 -30.24 1.11 -7.62
C GLY A 457 -28.72 1.15 -7.80
N LEU A 458 -27.95 1.60 -6.79
CA LEU A 458 -26.49 1.52 -6.79
C LEU A 458 -26.00 0.33 -5.96
N PRO A 459 -24.83 -0.25 -6.29
CA PRO A 459 -24.19 -1.24 -5.44
C PRO A 459 -23.78 -0.63 -4.10
N GLN A 460 -24.02 -1.37 -3.00
CA GLN A 460 -23.60 -0.98 -1.66
C GLN A 460 -22.14 -1.35 -1.43
N LEU A 461 -21.23 -0.65 -2.13
CA LEU A 461 -19.79 -0.93 -2.04
C LEU A 461 -19.31 -0.87 -0.59
N GLY A 462 -18.39 -1.75 -0.23
CA GLY A 462 -17.63 -1.60 1.00
C GLY A 462 -16.77 -0.33 0.94
N VAL A 463 -16.74 0.47 2.00
CA VAL A 463 -15.93 1.69 2.08
C VAL A 463 -14.78 1.47 3.06
N LEU A 464 -13.57 1.38 2.51
CA LEU A 464 -12.36 1.04 3.25
C LEU A 464 -11.55 2.30 3.54
N ASN A 465 -11.48 2.70 4.81
CA ASN A 465 -10.75 3.90 5.20
C ASN A 465 -9.25 3.59 5.41
N MET A 466 -8.42 4.05 4.48
CA MET A 466 -6.96 3.98 4.52
C MET A 466 -6.34 5.35 4.81
N GLY A 467 -7.07 6.19 5.54
CA GLY A 467 -6.55 7.40 6.15
C GLY A 467 -5.49 7.09 7.19
N VAL A 468 -4.41 7.87 7.24
CA VAL A 468 -3.46 7.87 8.35
C VAL A 468 -3.17 9.30 8.77
N ALA A 469 -3.40 9.62 10.04
CA ALA A 469 -3.17 10.96 10.56
C ALA A 469 -1.77 11.50 10.29
N GLY A 470 -1.68 12.70 9.69
CA GLY A 470 -0.40 13.34 9.37
C GLY A 470 0.37 12.68 8.22
N ASN A 471 -0.24 11.78 7.46
CA ASN A 471 0.43 11.09 6.36
C ASN A 471 0.64 12.00 5.15
N HIS A 472 1.67 11.66 4.39
CA HIS A 472 2.15 12.39 3.22
C HIS A 472 2.00 11.52 1.98
N VAL A 473 1.91 12.16 0.81
CA VAL A 473 1.86 11.46 -0.47
C VAL A 473 3.21 10.81 -0.76
N VAL A 474 4.32 11.55 -0.62
CA VAL A 474 5.65 11.14 -1.12
C VAL A 474 6.74 11.01 -0.06
N THR A 475 6.50 11.43 1.18
CA THR A 475 7.53 11.43 2.24
C THR A 475 7.15 10.52 3.39
N ASP A 476 8.07 9.66 3.82
CA ASP A 476 7.84 8.84 5.00
C ASP A 476 7.86 9.68 6.27
N GLY A 477 6.75 9.69 7.02
CA GLY A 477 6.71 10.21 8.38
C GLY A 477 7.22 9.20 9.41
N TYR A 478 7.04 7.91 9.11
CA TYR A 478 7.65 6.76 9.77
C TYR A 478 8.47 5.97 8.72
N PRO A 479 9.76 5.70 8.95
CA PRO A 479 10.63 5.07 7.94
C PRO A 479 10.32 3.59 7.66
N GLY A 480 9.40 2.95 8.41
CA GLY A 480 9.00 1.56 8.16
C GLY A 480 9.77 0.48 8.93
N ALA A 481 10.70 0.87 9.81
CA ALA A 481 11.43 -0.07 10.66
C ALA A 481 11.63 0.47 12.08
N GLY A 482 11.69 -0.45 13.04
CA GLY A 482 11.86 -0.14 14.46
C GLY A 482 10.60 0.44 15.12
N VAL A 483 10.64 0.56 16.45
CA VAL A 483 9.54 1.12 17.23
C VAL A 483 9.48 2.64 17.03
N SER A 484 8.38 3.12 16.48
CA SER A 484 8.14 4.53 16.19
C SER A 484 7.51 5.26 17.36
N THR A 485 7.94 6.50 17.57
CA THR A 485 7.25 7.49 18.40
C THR A 485 6.32 8.40 17.58
N TYR A 486 6.36 8.30 16.25
CA TYR A 486 5.52 9.05 15.33
C TYR A 486 4.55 8.11 14.61
N ALA A 487 3.29 8.52 14.50
CA ALA A 487 2.23 7.73 13.90
C ALA A 487 1.83 8.21 12.50
N ASN A 488 2.70 8.98 11.83
CA ASN A 488 2.37 9.62 10.56
C ASN A 488 2.42 8.66 9.36
N GLY A 489 2.84 7.41 9.58
CA GLY A 489 2.92 6.38 8.55
C GLY A 489 4.04 6.56 7.54
N VAL A 490 4.23 5.52 6.75
CA VAL A 490 4.99 5.55 5.50
C VAL A 490 4.19 6.31 4.44
N ALA A 491 4.87 6.89 3.46
CA ALA A 491 4.27 7.61 2.33
C ALA A 491 3.19 6.79 1.62
N MET A 492 2.19 7.46 1.06
CA MET A 492 1.12 6.79 0.32
C MET A 492 1.65 6.00 -0.88
N THR A 493 2.65 6.53 -1.57
CA THR A 493 3.33 5.85 -2.69
C THR A 493 4.00 4.54 -2.25
N HIS A 494 4.54 4.45 -1.04
CA HIS A 494 5.17 3.23 -0.51
C HIS A 494 4.17 2.18 -0.02
N ARG A 495 2.94 2.58 0.34
CA ARG A 495 1.94 1.65 0.89
C ARG A 495 0.77 1.34 -0.01
N ALA A 496 0.65 1.96 -1.18
CA ALA A 496 -0.49 1.75 -2.09
C ALA A 496 -0.71 0.28 -2.43
N GLN A 497 0.37 -0.49 -2.66
CA GLN A 497 0.28 -1.94 -2.87
C GLN A 497 -0.41 -2.65 -1.70
N ARG A 498 0.08 -2.37 -0.48
CA ARG A 498 -0.41 -3.00 0.75
C ARG A 498 -1.79 -2.50 1.12
N ASP A 499 -2.11 -1.22 0.96
CA ASP A 499 -3.31 -0.62 1.54
C ASP A 499 -4.46 -0.46 0.54
N VAL A 500 -4.18 -0.48 -0.77
CA VAL A 500 -5.19 -0.35 -1.83
C VAL A 500 -5.32 -1.65 -2.63
N PHE A 501 -4.30 -2.03 -3.40
CA PHE A 501 -4.45 -3.02 -4.48
C PHE A 501 -4.61 -4.47 -4.02
N THR A 502 -4.35 -4.72 -2.74
CA THR A 502 -4.50 -6.02 -2.10
C THR A 502 -5.72 -6.06 -1.18
N ARG A 503 -6.67 -5.14 -1.36
CA ARG A 503 -7.96 -5.16 -0.68
C ARG A 503 -8.99 -5.94 -1.49
N GLU A 504 -9.75 -6.77 -0.79
CA GLU A 504 -10.74 -7.62 -1.43
C GLU A 504 -11.91 -6.79 -1.98
N GLY A 505 -12.26 -7.06 -3.23
CA GLY A 505 -13.31 -6.37 -3.97
C GLY A 505 -12.97 -4.95 -4.44
N VAL A 506 -11.74 -4.45 -4.24
CA VAL A 506 -11.40 -3.07 -4.64
C VAL A 506 -11.50 -2.90 -6.16
N GLY A 507 -12.25 -1.88 -6.58
CA GLY A 507 -12.27 -1.43 -7.98
C GLY A 507 -12.20 0.09 -8.11
N THR A 508 -12.11 0.80 -6.99
CA THR A 508 -12.07 2.27 -6.96
C THR A 508 -11.27 2.78 -5.78
N LEU A 509 -10.47 3.81 -6.03
CA LEU A 509 -9.64 4.53 -5.09
C LEU A 509 -10.07 6.00 -5.09
N ILE A 510 -10.26 6.57 -3.91
CA ILE A 510 -10.38 8.01 -3.69
C ILE A 510 -9.13 8.49 -2.95
N VAL A 511 -8.36 9.40 -3.54
CA VAL A 511 -7.17 10.00 -2.94
C VAL A 511 -7.49 11.41 -2.48
N PHE A 512 -7.33 11.68 -1.18
CA PHE A 512 -7.45 13.02 -0.61
C PHE A 512 -6.29 13.25 0.38
N ALA A 513 -5.21 13.83 -0.14
CA ALA A 513 -3.94 14.01 0.57
C ALA A 513 -3.01 14.99 -0.16
N GLY A 514 -2.02 15.50 0.58
CA GLY A 514 -0.96 16.37 0.04
C GLY A 514 -0.75 17.64 0.88
N ILE A 515 -1.71 18.00 1.73
CA ILE A 515 -1.58 19.21 2.54
C ILE A 515 -0.49 19.09 3.62
N ASN A 516 -0.25 17.88 4.12
CA ASN A 516 0.85 17.64 5.06
C ASN A 516 2.21 17.71 4.35
N ASP A 517 2.36 17.19 3.13
CA ASP A 517 3.60 17.36 2.35
C ASP A 517 3.98 18.85 2.26
N LEU A 518 3.02 19.70 1.88
CA LEU A 518 3.26 21.14 1.73
C LEU A 518 3.55 21.85 3.06
N ARG A 519 2.80 21.51 4.12
CA ARG A 519 3.01 22.08 5.46
C ARG A 519 4.37 21.68 6.08
N TRP A 520 5.01 20.65 5.56
CA TRP A 520 6.35 20.19 5.95
C TRP A 520 7.43 20.53 4.90
N GLY A 521 7.09 21.31 3.87
CA GLY A 521 8.04 21.92 2.95
C GLY A 521 8.38 21.11 1.70
N THR A 522 7.62 20.05 1.40
CA THR A 522 7.73 19.33 0.12
C THR A 522 7.35 20.24 -1.05
N ASP A 523 8.09 20.15 -2.17
CA ASP A 523 7.75 20.91 -3.38
C ASP A 523 6.38 20.45 -3.91
N PRO A 524 5.44 21.36 -4.23
CA PRO A 524 4.14 20.96 -4.76
C PRO A 524 4.22 20.14 -6.05
N ARG A 525 5.31 20.22 -6.82
CA ARG A 525 5.54 19.36 -7.99
C ARG A 525 5.78 17.91 -7.61
N ASP A 526 6.49 17.65 -6.52
CA ASP A 526 6.73 16.29 -6.04
C ASP A 526 5.42 15.67 -5.53
N VAL A 527 4.55 16.48 -4.91
CA VAL A 527 3.20 16.05 -4.54
C VAL A 527 2.38 15.67 -5.76
N ILE A 528 2.42 16.49 -6.83
CA ILE A 528 1.74 16.18 -8.09
C ILE A 528 2.23 14.87 -8.69
N VAL A 529 3.55 14.69 -8.83
CA VAL A 529 4.15 13.44 -9.34
C VAL A 529 3.77 12.25 -8.48
N GLY A 530 3.73 12.41 -7.16
CA GLY A 530 3.24 11.38 -6.24
C GLY A 530 1.80 10.98 -6.51
N LEU A 531 0.90 11.94 -6.71
CA LEU A 531 -0.50 11.67 -7.04
C LEU A 531 -0.65 11.00 -8.42
N GLU A 532 0.14 11.42 -9.42
CA GLU A 532 0.18 10.79 -10.74
C GLU A 532 0.66 9.33 -10.63
N SER A 533 1.73 9.06 -9.89
CA SER A 533 2.25 7.68 -9.71
C SER A 533 1.27 6.75 -9.01
N LEU A 534 0.46 7.26 -8.06
CA LEU A 534 -0.63 6.49 -7.46
C LEU A 534 -1.71 6.14 -8.49
N ALA A 535 -2.01 7.03 -9.43
CA ALA A 535 -2.96 6.79 -10.49
C ALA A 535 -2.44 5.80 -11.55
N GLU A 536 -1.16 5.90 -11.91
CA GLU A 536 -0.49 4.94 -12.79
C GLU A 536 -0.51 3.52 -12.19
N ALA A 537 -0.10 3.37 -10.93
CA ALA A 537 -0.15 2.08 -10.24
C ALA A 537 -1.58 1.54 -10.12
N ALA A 538 -2.58 2.40 -9.91
CA ALA A 538 -3.97 1.99 -9.88
C ALA A 538 -4.48 1.51 -11.24
N ALA A 539 -4.06 2.16 -12.34
CA ALA A 539 -4.41 1.76 -13.68
C ALA A 539 -3.84 0.36 -14.03
N GLU A 540 -2.62 0.05 -13.60
CA GLU A 540 -2.06 -1.30 -13.73
C GLU A 540 -2.92 -2.37 -13.03
N HIS A 541 -3.57 -1.99 -11.93
CA HIS A 541 -4.43 -2.84 -11.11
C HIS A 541 -5.93 -2.78 -11.47
N ASP A 542 -6.32 -2.17 -12.60
CA ASP A 542 -7.71 -1.95 -13.00
C ASP A 542 -8.56 -1.22 -11.94
N VAL A 543 -7.93 -0.35 -11.15
CA VAL A 543 -8.57 0.46 -10.11
C VAL A 543 -8.81 1.88 -10.63
N ARG A 544 -10.07 2.31 -10.67
CA ARG A 544 -10.43 3.70 -11.01
C ARG A 544 -9.99 4.66 -9.91
N VAL A 545 -9.45 5.82 -10.27
CA VAL A 545 -8.92 6.79 -9.31
C VAL A 545 -9.67 8.11 -9.36
N PHE A 546 -10.27 8.50 -8.24
CA PHE A 546 -10.76 9.85 -8.00
C PHE A 546 -9.77 10.58 -7.11
N VAL A 547 -9.36 11.77 -7.50
CA VAL A 547 -8.47 12.62 -6.70
C VAL A 547 -9.21 13.88 -6.25
N ALA A 548 -9.01 14.28 -5.01
CA ALA A 548 -9.64 15.47 -4.44
C ALA A 548 -8.66 16.64 -4.33
N THR A 549 -9.14 17.86 -4.58
CA THR A 549 -8.37 19.09 -4.31
C THR A 549 -8.08 19.25 -2.81
N LEU A 550 -6.93 19.82 -2.48
CA LEU A 550 -6.47 20.06 -1.11
C LEU A 550 -7.33 21.14 -0.42
N GLY A 551 -7.94 20.79 0.71
CA GLY A 551 -8.75 21.71 1.52
C GLY A 551 -7.94 22.90 2.08
N PRO A 552 -8.60 24.02 2.40
CA PRO A 552 -7.95 25.21 2.95
C PRO A 552 -7.36 24.95 4.35
N CYS A 553 -6.26 25.63 4.68
CA CYS A 553 -5.55 25.47 5.96
C CYS A 553 -5.25 26.78 6.69
N GLY A 554 -5.74 27.91 6.16
CA GLY A 554 -5.42 29.25 6.66
C GLY A 554 -5.83 29.44 8.12
N GLY A 555 -4.86 29.88 8.94
CA GLY A 555 -5.02 29.99 10.39
C GLY A 555 -4.34 28.87 11.17
N GLU A 556 -4.03 27.74 10.53
CA GLU A 556 -3.17 26.71 11.12
C GLU A 556 -1.70 27.16 11.12
N ALA A 557 -0.95 26.83 12.17
CA ALA A 557 0.37 27.38 12.44
C ALA A 557 1.44 27.12 11.35
N ARG A 558 1.37 25.98 10.65
CA ARG A 558 2.28 25.63 9.55
C ARG A 558 1.74 26.06 8.17
N CYS A 559 0.49 26.48 8.07
CA CYS A 559 -0.08 26.98 6.83
C CYS A 559 0.27 28.47 6.63
N THR A 560 1.50 28.73 6.18
CA THR A 560 1.92 30.09 5.79
C THR A 560 1.30 30.49 4.45
N ALA A 561 1.47 31.77 4.05
CA ALA A 561 1.03 32.23 2.74
C ALA A 561 1.71 31.48 1.59
N GLU A 562 2.97 31.07 1.77
CA GLU A 562 3.72 30.24 0.81
C GLU A 562 3.13 28.82 0.71
N VAL A 563 2.72 28.23 1.83
CA VAL A 563 2.04 26.92 1.84
C VAL A 563 0.68 27.01 1.15
N ASP A 564 -0.11 28.05 1.40
CA ASP A 564 -1.39 28.23 0.71
C ASP A 564 -1.18 28.48 -0.80
N GLN A 565 -0.13 29.21 -1.20
CA GLN A 565 0.24 29.36 -2.60
C GLN A 565 0.60 28.01 -3.25
N ALA A 566 1.40 27.19 -2.57
CA ALA A 566 1.75 25.85 -3.04
C ALA A 566 0.50 24.95 -3.15
N ARG A 567 -0.41 25.04 -2.17
CA ARG A 567 -1.70 24.34 -2.19
C ARG A 567 -2.55 24.74 -3.38
N GLN A 568 -2.64 26.04 -3.67
CA GLN A 568 -3.35 26.55 -4.84
C GLN A 568 -2.70 26.11 -6.16
N LEU A 569 -1.38 25.91 -6.19
CA LEU A 569 -0.69 25.34 -7.36
C LEU A 569 -1.15 23.91 -7.61
N VAL A 570 -1.11 23.04 -6.59
CA VAL A 570 -1.60 21.66 -6.69
C VAL A 570 -3.07 21.63 -7.11
N ASN A 571 -3.92 22.43 -6.46
CA ASN A 571 -5.34 22.49 -6.79
C ASN A 571 -5.62 22.99 -8.22
N SER A 572 -4.82 23.95 -8.71
CA SER A 572 -4.95 24.45 -10.08
C SER A 572 -4.57 23.37 -11.09
N TYR A 573 -3.52 22.59 -10.81
CA TYR A 573 -3.14 21.44 -11.62
C TYR A 573 -4.28 20.40 -11.64
N LEU A 574 -4.78 19.97 -10.47
CA LEU A 574 -5.84 18.97 -10.36
C LEU A 574 -7.12 19.40 -11.08
N ARG A 575 -7.56 20.65 -10.90
CA ARG A 575 -8.73 21.18 -11.64
C ARG A 575 -8.52 21.18 -13.15
N GLY A 576 -7.29 21.43 -13.62
CA GLY A 576 -6.94 21.35 -15.03
C GLY A 576 -7.04 19.93 -15.60
N GLN A 577 -6.86 18.91 -14.77
CA GLN A 577 -6.99 17.51 -15.17
C GLN A 577 -8.45 17.05 -15.34
N ALA A 578 -9.42 17.72 -14.70
CA ALA A 578 -10.84 17.34 -14.76
C ALA A 578 -11.40 17.29 -16.18
N ASP A 579 -10.89 18.13 -17.08
CA ASP A 579 -11.32 18.25 -18.47
C ASP A 579 -10.30 17.68 -19.47
N ASP A 580 -9.19 17.08 -18.99
CA ASP A 580 -8.12 16.55 -19.84
C ASP A 580 -8.42 15.11 -20.28
N PRO A 581 -8.55 14.82 -21.60
CA PRO A 581 -8.79 13.47 -22.09
C PRO A 581 -7.60 12.53 -21.93
N THR A 582 -6.43 13.05 -21.55
CA THR A 582 -5.20 12.30 -21.25
C THR A 582 -4.91 12.17 -19.75
N ASN A 583 -5.86 12.61 -18.91
CA ASN A 583 -5.75 12.55 -17.47
C ASN A 583 -5.51 11.12 -16.95
N ALA A 584 -4.58 10.96 -16.02
CA ALA A 584 -4.34 9.70 -15.30
C ALA A 584 -5.48 9.36 -14.30
N PHE A 585 -6.23 10.36 -13.83
CA PHE A 585 -7.35 10.18 -12.92
C PHE A 585 -8.67 9.91 -13.68
N THR A 586 -9.51 9.04 -13.10
CA THR A 586 -10.90 8.83 -13.55
C THR A 586 -11.77 10.07 -13.32
N GLY A 587 -11.48 10.84 -12.27
CA GLY A 587 -12.19 12.08 -12.00
C GLY A 587 -11.52 12.92 -10.92
N VAL A 588 -11.87 14.21 -10.89
CA VAL A 588 -11.37 15.17 -9.90
C VAL A 588 -12.55 15.75 -9.14
N TRP A 589 -12.49 15.73 -7.80
CA TRP A 589 -13.51 16.35 -6.94
C TRP A 589 -12.95 17.57 -6.21
N ASP A 590 -13.67 18.69 -6.28
CA ASP A 590 -13.19 19.95 -5.73
C ASP A 590 -13.55 20.12 -4.24
N PHE A 591 -12.90 19.33 -3.37
CA PHE A 591 -13.08 19.39 -1.93
C PHE A 591 -12.67 20.75 -1.31
N ASP A 592 -11.71 21.46 -1.91
CA ASP A 592 -11.43 22.87 -1.57
C ASP A 592 -12.68 23.74 -1.71
N ALA A 593 -13.39 23.65 -2.84
CA ALA A 593 -14.60 24.44 -3.06
C ALA A 593 -15.74 24.10 -2.08
N VAL A 594 -15.81 22.83 -1.64
CA VAL A 594 -16.77 22.40 -0.61
C VAL A 594 -16.46 23.02 0.74
N LEU A 595 -15.18 23.06 1.12
CA LEU A 595 -14.75 23.41 2.47
C LEU A 595 -14.47 24.89 2.71
N ARG A 596 -14.07 25.65 1.68
CA ARG A 596 -13.57 27.01 1.84
C ARG A 596 -14.63 28.04 2.22
N ASP A 597 -14.22 28.99 3.05
CA ASP A 597 -15.04 30.17 3.34
C ASP A 597 -15.14 31.04 2.07
N PRO A 598 -16.34 31.37 1.56
CA PRO A 598 -16.49 32.26 0.41
C PRO A 598 -15.99 33.68 0.65
N GLN A 599 -15.83 34.12 1.90
CA GLN A 599 -15.29 35.44 2.26
C GLN A 599 -13.78 35.42 2.49
N ASP A 600 -13.20 34.27 2.84
CA ASP A 600 -11.76 34.07 2.99
C ASP A 600 -11.35 32.67 2.49
N PRO A 601 -11.15 32.50 1.17
CA PRO A 601 -10.94 31.18 0.55
C PRO A 601 -9.68 30.43 1.01
N ALA A 602 -8.78 31.07 1.75
CA ALA A 602 -7.65 30.42 2.38
C ALA A 602 -8.06 29.62 3.63
N ARG A 603 -9.25 29.86 4.20
CA ARG A 603 -9.73 29.26 5.46
C ARG A 603 -10.88 28.29 5.23
N LEU A 604 -11.03 27.34 6.16
CA LEU A 604 -12.25 26.54 6.29
C LEU A 604 -13.43 27.47 6.59
N ARG A 605 -14.60 27.14 6.03
CA ARG A 605 -15.86 27.78 6.41
C ARG A 605 -16.06 27.63 7.93
N PRO A 606 -16.46 28.69 8.66
CA PRO A 606 -16.57 28.63 10.12
C PRO A 606 -17.46 27.51 10.67
N ASP A 607 -18.55 27.17 9.97
CA ASP A 607 -19.45 26.07 10.37
C ASP A 607 -18.83 24.67 10.18
N TYR A 608 -17.78 24.57 9.36
CA TYR A 608 -17.07 23.33 9.06
C TYR A 608 -15.77 23.20 9.85
N ASP A 609 -15.17 24.30 10.30
CA ASP A 609 -13.92 24.32 11.05
C ASP A 609 -14.09 23.70 12.44
N SER A 610 -13.27 22.70 12.77
CA SER A 610 -13.21 22.12 14.12
C SER A 610 -12.60 23.05 15.17
N GLY A 611 -12.06 24.19 14.73
CA GLY A 611 -11.38 25.19 15.54
C GLY A 611 -9.85 25.10 15.47
N ASP A 612 -9.29 24.08 14.82
CA ASP A 612 -7.85 23.98 14.56
C ASP A 612 -7.42 24.49 13.19
N HIS A 613 -8.38 24.98 12.38
CA HIS A 613 -8.17 25.61 11.09
C HIS A 613 -7.61 24.69 9.99
N LEU A 614 -7.58 23.37 10.23
CA LEU A 614 -7.10 22.37 9.27
C LEU A 614 -8.09 21.23 9.08
N HIS A 615 -8.62 20.69 10.17
CA HIS A 615 -9.54 19.57 10.14
C HIS A 615 -10.99 20.07 10.14
N PRO A 616 -11.81 19.61 9.19
CA PRO A 616 -13.24 19.80 9.29
C PRO A 616 -13.82 19.02 10.47
N GLY A 617 -14.77 19.60 11.20
CA GLY A 617 -15.62 18.85 12.13
C GLY A 617 -16.72 18.05 11.39
N ASP A 618 -17.62 17.41 12.12
CA ASP A 618 -18.67 16.52 11.57
C ASP A 618 -19.47 17.15 10.40
N LEU A 619 -19.78 18.44 10.46
CA LEU A 619 -20.51 19.13 9.38
C LEU A 619 -19.68 19.24 8.10
N GLY A 620 -18.40 19.56 8.20
CA GLY A 620 -17.51 19.64 7.06
C GLY A 620 -17.18 18.27 6.47
N LEU A 621 -16.96 17.26 7.33
CA LEU A 621 -16.77 15.87 6.89
C LEU A 621 -18.02 15.32 6.18
N ARG A 622 -19.22 15.62 6.69
CA ARG A 622 -20.47 15.30 5.99
C ARG A 622 -20.56 16.02 4.63
N ALA A 623 -20.22 17.30 4.57
CA ALA A 623 -20.25 18.06 3.32
C ALA A 623 -19.31 17.47 2.25
N LEU A 624 -18.11 17.01 2.65
CA LEU A 624 -17.21 16.27 1.76
C LEU A 624 -17.89 15.02 1.21
N ALA A 625 -18.41 14.19 2.12
CA ALA A 625 -19.09 12.96 1.74
C ALA A 625 -20.27 13.23 0.81
N GLU A 626 -21.09 14.25 1.06
CA GLU A 626 -22.26 14.64 0.24
C GLU A 626 -21.89 15.17 -1.14
N SER A 627 -20.69 15.75 -1.30
CA SER A 627 -20.20 16.27 -2.58
C SER A 627 -19.77 15.18 -3.57
N VAL A 628 -19.54 13.96 -3.10
CA VAL A 628 -19.16 12.82 -3.95
C VAL A 628 -20.34 12.42 -4.85
N ASP A 629 -20.10 12.36 -6.16
CA ASP A 629 -21.05 11.81 -7.12
C ASP A 629 -21.03 10.28 -7.06
N LEU A 630 -22.12 9.69 -6.54
CA LEU A 630 -22.20 8.25 -6.37
C LEU A 630 -22.30 7.48 -7.69
N HIS A 631 -22.89 8.06 -8.74
CA HIS A 631 -22.99 7.40 -10.05
C HIS A 631 -21.61 7.32 -10.69
N GLN A 632 -20.88 8.44 -10.70
CA GLN A 632 -19.50 8.45 -11.16
C GLN A 632 -18.63 7.47 -10.33
N LEU A 633 -18.82 7.46 -9.01
CA LEU A 633 -18.08 6.59 -8.11
C LEU A 633 -18.27 5.11 -8.45
N VAL A 634 -19.48 4.66 -8.80
CA VAL A 634 -19.74 3.24 -9.12
C VAL A 634 -19.59 2.90 -10.61
N GLY A 635 -19.23 3.86 -11.45
CA GLY A 635 -18.99 3.68 -12.89
C GLY A 635 -20.27 3.66 -13.74
N GLY A 636 -21.32 4.36 -13.30
CA GLY A 636 -22.62 4.47 -13.96
C GLY A 636 -22.85 5.77 -14.71
#